data_AF-A0A196SIT5-F1
#
_entry.id   AF-A0A196SIT5-F1
#
_cell.length_a   1.000
_cell.length_b   1.000
_cell.length_c   1.000
_cell.angle_alpha   90.00
_cell.angle_beta   90.00
_cell.angle_gamma   90.00
#
_symmetry.space_group_name_H-M   'P 1'
#
loop_
_entity.id
_entity.type
_entity.pdbx_description
1 polymer ?
#
loop_
_entity_poly.entity_id
_entity_poly.type
_entity_poly.pdbx_seq_one_letter_code
_entity_poly.pdbx_strand_id
1 'polypeptide(L)'
;MTSSAESKVIENFGDTCIDRDVEKGKLVLADGTVFEGLSFGAPVSKSGEVVFNTGMVGYPESLTDPSYRGQILVFTFPMMGNYGVPGDELDEWGLPKYFESSDIHVAGVIVADYSWEYSHWAAKKSLSEWLKVSLEHNIPALYGIDTRMLTKKIREKGSLLGKIEFVGQPVAIEDPNLRNLVAEVSLKVPRVFNAGKSPRIVAVDCGIKNNIIRCLCQQEVQVTVVPFDYDLKAHAAEYDGIFISNGPGNPEMAQATIEQLKWAITTDIPIFGICLGNQLLALAAGGRTYKMKFGNRGANVPCVDLLSGQCYITSQNHGFAVDEASLPAEWQPLFFNANDYSNEGIIHRTKKIFSSQFHPEASAGPLDTRFLFKRFIDNVRGVETPLRAPLNTHFFRLQKFRKVLILGSGGLSIGQAGEFDYSGSQAIKALKEEGLEVVLMNPNIATVQTSKNLANKVYFLPVTTDKTFDFNFIELATRVMVGLPYRRGNIVLKDLNYVGCKAPMFSFTRLSGADPTTGVEMASTGEVACYGESVSEAFLKAVLSTNFHFKFFTPEDQSVRNFLISIPEDDFNQFREGIEILKTMNIDFYATKGTFARLQSCDIDPARLHRVYKSNEGNEDLAVDYIRRQTVHLAIIVPNNNTDQAITEGYKIRRMAVDFNVPLIVNIKCALEFVRAFEKYTKQGPEFLKIKCMQEYYDGNK
;
A
#
# COMPACT_ATOMS: atom_id res chain seq x y z
N MET A 1 -16.26 57.03 -10.44
CA MET A 1 -17.27 56.10 -9.91
C MET A 1 -16.71 54.70 -10.02
N THR A 2 -16.25 54.20 -8.90
CA THR A 2 -15.67 52.88 -8.66
C THR A 2 -16.78 51.83 -8.56
N SER A 3 -16.70 50.72 -9.31
CA SER A 3 -17.40 49.49 -8.95
C SER A 3 -16.38 48.39 -8.71
N SER A 4 -16.29 48.00 -7.45
CA SER A 4 -15.47 46.96 -6.87
C SER A 4 -15.64 45.62 -7.57
N ALA A 5 -14.52 44.98 -7.89
CA ALA A 5 -14.47 43.54 -8.11
C ALA A 5 -14.74 42.86 -6.76
N GLU A 6 -15.98 42.41 -6.55
CA GLU A 6 -16.36 41.61 -5.40
C GLU A 6 -15.63 40.26 -5.45
N SER A 7 -14.94 39.97 -4.36
CA SER A 7 -14.41 38.65 -4.04
C SER A 7 -15.56 37.64 -4.07
N LYS A 8 -15.48 36.65 -4.95
CA LYS A 8 -16.31 35.45 -4.84
C LYS A 8 -15.95 34.74 -3.52
N VAL A 9 -16.74 35.00 -2.49
CA VAL A 9 -16.84 34.14 -1.32
C VAL A 9 -17.29 32.78 -1.85
N ILE A 10 -16.52 31.74 -1.54
CA ILE A 10 -16.90 30.36 -1.82
C ILE A 10 -18.00 30.02 -0.80
N GLU A 11 -19.26 30.29 -1.16
CA GLU A 11 -20.41 29.73 -0.48
C GLU A 11 -20.63 28.31 -1.03
N ASN A 12 -20.82 27.33 -0.14
CA ASN A 12 -21.07 25.90 -0.36
C ASN A 12 -19.86 24.96 -0.22
N PHE A 13 -19.41 24.81 1.02
CA PHE A 13 -19.05 23.49 1.55
C PHE A 13 -20.28 22.89 2.25
N GLY A 14 -20.96 21.94 1.59
CA GLY A 14 -21.75 20.88 2.25
C GLY A 14 -23.25 21.12 2.51
N ASP A 15 -24.10 20.81 1.52
CA ASP A 15 -25.55 20.53 1.68
C ASP A 15 -25.83 19.21 2.44
N THR A 16 -25.01 18.84 3.42
CA THR A 16 -25.23 17.66 4.30
C THR A 16 -25.41 18.04 5.76
N CYS A 17 -25.50 19.33 6.09
CA CYS A 17 -25.87 19.75 7.43
C CYS A 17 -27.37 19.52 7.63
N ILE A 18 -27.70 18.56 8.51
CA ILE A 18 -28.95 18.59 9.27
C ILE A 18 -29.16 20.04 9.71
N ASP A 19 -30.33 20.64 9.42
CA ASP A 19 -30.79 21.92 9.97
C ASP A 19 -30.75 21.82 11.51
N ARG A 20 -29.58 22.04 12.10
CA ARG A 20 -29.37 22.14 13.54
C ARG A 20 -29.19 23.60 13.82
N ASP A 21 -30.07 24.15 14.65
CA ASP A 21 -29.97 25.50 15.17
C ASP A 21 -28.77 25.57 16.14
N VAL A 22 -27.58 25.77 15.57
CA VAL A 22 -26.31 25.87 16.31
C VAL A 22 -25.81 27.31 16.26
N GLU A 23 -25.37 27.79 17.42
CA GLU A 23 -24.91 29.16 17.58
C GLU A 23 -23.68 29.44 16.72
N LYS A 24 -23.65 30.60 16.05
CA LYS A 24 -22.51 31.05 15.25
C LYS A 24 -21.44 31.67 16.16
N GLY A 25 -20.18 31.37 15.87
CA GLY A 25 -19.03 31.98 16.52
C GLY A 25 -17.97 32.38 15.51
N LYS A 26 -17.00 33.20 15.94
CA LYS A 26 -15.91 33.68 15.09
C LYS A 26 -14.55 33.40 15.71
N LEU A 27 -13.61 32.88 14.93
CA LEU A 27 -12.19 32.91 15.28
C LEU A 27 -11.59 34.20 14.74
N VAL A 28 -11.16 35.09 15.63
CA VAL A 28 -10.53 36.37 15.29
C VAL A 28 -9.04 36.29 15.63
N LEU A 29 -8.18 36.48 14.64
CA LEU A 29 -6.72 36.48 14.82
C LEU A 29 -6.20 37.90 15.06
N ALA A 30 -5.05 38.03 15.73
CA ALA A 30 -4.42 39.30 16.06
C ALA A 30 -4.05 40.15 14.82
N ASP A 31 -3.92 39.52 13.64
CA ASP A 31 -3.68 40.23 12.37
C ASP A 31 -4.95 40.73 11.68
N GLY A 32 -6.11 40.62 12.33
CA GLY A 32 -7.41 41.05 11.83
C GLY A 32 -8.14 40.03 10.98
N THR A 33 -7.55 38.85 10.71
CA THR A 33 -8.23 37.78 9.97
C THR A 33 -9.37 37.20 10.80
N VAL A 34 -10.54 36.99 10.17
CA VAL A 34 -11.73 36.43 10.81
C VAL A 34 -12.17 35.18 10.06
N PHE A 35 -12.43 34.11 10.80
CA PHE A 35 -13.09 32.90 10.30
C PHE A 35 -14.43 32.75 11.01
N GLU A 36 -15.52 32.63 10.24
CA GLU A 36 -16.83 32.31 10.79
C GLU A 36 -16.99 30.79 10.88
N GLY A 37 -17.60 30.32 11.97
CA GLY A 37 -17.84 28.90 12.20
C GLY A 37 -19.10 28.67 13.03
N LEU A 38 -19.46 27.40 13.17
CA LEU A 38 -20.61 26.95 13.93
C LEU A 38 -20.15 26.30 15.24
N SER A 39 -20.83 26.60 16.33
CA SER A 39 -20.46 26.10 17.65
C SER A 39 -20.86 24.65 17.84
N PHE A 40 -19.91 23.85 18.34
CA PHE A 40 -20.20 22.53 18.89
C PHE A 40 -19.70 22.37 20.34
N GLY A 41 -18.91 23.32 20.84
CA GLY A 41 -18.45 23.38 22.23
C GLY A 41 -19.36 24.24 23.12
N ALA A 42 -18.80 24.72 24.24
CA ALA A 42 -19.49 25.67 25.09
C ALA A 42 -19.58 27.07 24.43
N PRO A 43 -20.71 27.78 24.54
CA PRO A 43 -20.90 29.10 23.93
C PRO A 43 -20.28 30.22 24.79
N VAL A 44 -18.96 30.15 25.00
CA VAL A 44 -18.20 31.10 25.81
C VAL A 44 -17.02 31.65 25.01
N SER A 45 -16.78 32.96 25.05
CA SER A 45 -15.62 33.55 24.37
C SER A 45 -14.32 33.33 25.15
N LYS A 46 -13.24 32.97 24.45
CA LYS A 46 -11.90 32.80 25.03
C LYS A 46 -10.80 33.23 24.07
N SER A 47 -9.69 33.73 24.62
CA SER A 47 -8.47 34.04 23.88
C SER A 47 -7.35 33.04 24.18
N GLY A 48 -6.36 32.99 23.27
CA GLY A 48 -5.18 32.14 23.41
C GLY A 48 -4.24 32.21 22.22
N GLU A 49 -3.12 31.49 22.31
CA GLU A 49 -2.23 31.27 21.16
C GLU A 49 -2.87 30.22 20.23
N VAL A 50 -3.11 30.57 18.97
CA VAL A 50 -3.68 29.67 17.97
C VAL A 50 -2.57 28.82 17.38
N VAL A 51 -2.70 27.51 17.60
CA VAL A 51 -1.71 26.50 17.20
C VAL A 51 -2.39 25.39 16.41
N PHE A 52 -1.64 24.68 15.56
CA PHE A 52 -2.18 23.52 14.86
C PHE A 52 -1.43 22.25 15.24
N ASN A 53 -2.10 21.09 15.15
CA ASN A 53 -1.49 19.77 15.32
C ASN A 53 -1.84 18.85 14.14
N THR A 54 -0.84 18.14 13.62
CA THR A 54 -0.95 17.23 12.47
C THR A 54 -1.39 15.80 12.81
N GLY A 55 -1.57 15.48 14.10
CA GLY A 55 -2.09 14.20 14.57
C GLY A 55 -3.49 13.93 14.03
N MET A 56 -3.66 12.76 13.43
CA MET A 56 -4.95 12.35 12.82
C MET A 56 -5.88 11.63 13.78
N VAL A 57 -5.34 11.15 14.90
CA VAL A 57 -6.05 10.39 15.93
C VAL A 57 -5.58 10.85 17.31
N GLY A 58 -6.36 10.51 18.32
CA GLY A 58 -6.06 10.79 19.72
C GLY A 58 -6.41 12.20 20.19
N TYR A 59 -7.57 12.72 19.75
CA TYR A 59 -8.07 14.01 20.25
C TYR A 59 -8.41 14.03 21.73
N PRO A 60 -8.94 12.97 22.39
CA PRO A 60 -9.15 13.02 23.85
C PRO A 60 -7.84 13.21 24.62
N GLU A 61 -6.80 12.49 24.20
CA GLU A 61 -5.45 12.57 24.77
C GLU A 61 -4.83 13.95 24.49
N SER A 62 -4.97 14.46 23.27
CA SER A 62 -4.45 15.79 22.89
C SER A 62 -5.13 16.91 23.68
N LEU A 63 -6.46 16.83 23.87
CA LEU A 63 -7.21 17.86 24.60
C LEU A 63 -6.89 17.86 26.11
N THR A 64 -6.42 16.73 26.64
CA THR A 64 -6.01 16.55 28.04
C THR A 64 -4.48 16.64 28.22
N ASP A 65 -3.73 17.05 27.19
CA ASP A 65 -2.30 17.34 27.32
C ASP A 65 -2.10 18.73 27.98
N PRO A 66 -1.48 18.82 29.17
CA PRO A 66 -1.24 20.08 29.86
C PRO A 66 -0.46 21.12 29.05
N SER A 67 0.33 20.67 28.06
CA SER A 67 1.16 21.54 27.22
C SER A 67 0.34 22.47 26.32
N TYR A 68 -0.97 22.21 26.13
CA TYR A 68 -1.90 23.10 25.42
C TYR A 68 -2.56 24.17 26.29
N ARG A 69 -2.20 24.29 27.58
CA ARG A 69 -2.79 25.31 28.47
C ARG A 69 -2.72 26.70 27.82
N GLY A 70 -3.87 27.35 27.68
CA GLY A 70 -3.98 28.68 27.09
C GLY A 70 -3.90 28.74 25.55
N GLN A 71 -3.91 27.59 24.86
CA GLN A 71 -3.83 27.53 23.40
C GLN A 71 -5.16 27.16 22.75
N ILE A 72 -5.47 27.78 21.61
CA ILE A 72 -6.61 27.39 20.76
C ILE A 72 -6.07 26.36 19.75
N LEU A 73 -6.55 25.12 19.86
CA LEU A 73 -6.03 24.00 19.08
C LEU A 73 -6.81 23.81 17.77
N VAL A 74 -6.09 23.91 16.65
CA VAL A 74 -6.58 23.64 15.30
C VAL A 74 -6.17 22.22 14.89
N PHE A 75 -7.15 21.35 14.63
CA PHE A 75 -6.87 20.03 14.09
C PHE A 75 -6.75 20.10 12.57
N THR A 76 -5.66 19.54 12.01
CA THR A 76 -5.52 19.47 10.55
C THR A 76 -6.28 18.31 9.94
N PHE A 77 -6.56 17.26 10.72
CA PHE A 77 -7.42 16.17 10.26
C PHE A 77 -8.86 16.68 10.18
N PRO A 78 -9.55 16.51 9.05
CA PRO A 78 -10.76 17.28 8.77
C PRO A 78 -11.97 16.85 9.60
N MET A 79 -12.07 15.58 9.99
CA MET A 79 -13.24 15.03 10.68
C MET A 79 -12.93 14.72 12.13
N MET A 80 -13.58 15.43 13.05
CA MET A 80 -13.35 15.28 14.49
C MET A 80 -14.62 14.81 15.21
N GLY A 81 -14.45 14.00 16.28
CA GLY A 81 -15.57 13.47 17.07
C GLY A 81 -16.05 12.07 16.68
N ASN A 82 -15.48 11.48 15.62
CA ASN A 82 -15.93 10.22 15.01
C ASN A 82 -16.06 9.05 16.00
N TYR A 83 -15.19 9.01 17.02
CA TYR A 83 -15.13 7.94 18.02
C TYR A 83 -15.56 8.41 19.42
N GLY A 84 -16.21 9.56 19.53
CA GLY A 84 -16.74 10.09 20.78
C GLY A 84 -15.66 10.34 21.83
N VAL A 85 -16.03 10.32 23.10
CA VAL A 85 -15.11 10.44 24.23
C VAL A 85 -15.27 9.21 25.13
N PRO A 86 -14.15 8.60 25.57
CA PRO A 86 -14.20 7.45 26.47
C PRO A 86 -14.74 7.81 27.86
N GLY A 87 -14.92 6.79 28.71
CA GLY A 87 -15.39 6.97 30.08
C GLY A 87 -14.31 7.48 31.04
N ASP A 88 -14.72 7.70 32.29
CA ASP A 88 -13.91 8.28 33.35
C ASP A 88 -13.26 7.20 34.24
N GLU A 89 -13.06 5.98 33.71
CA GLU A 89 -12.45 4.88 34.45
C GLU A 89 -11.02 5.22 34.89
N LEU A 90 -10.65 4.78 36.10
CA LEU A 90 -9.28 4.86 36.59
C LEU A 90 -8.51 3.57 36.26
N ASP A 91 -7.21 3.70 36.02
CA ASP A 91 -6.30 2.56 35.90
C ASP A 91 -5.80 2.06 37.26
N GLU A 92 -4.92 1.05 37.24
CA GLU A 92 -4.36 0.42 38.43
C GLU A 92 -3.52 1.35 39.33
N TRP A 93 -3.09 2.50 38.81
CA TRP A 93 -2.36 3.54 39.55
C TRP A 93 -3.26 4.70 40.00
N GLY A 94 -4.58 4.59 39.77
CA GLY A 94 -5.55 5.63 40.12
C GLY A 94 -5.43 6.87 39.24
N LEU A 95 -5.00 6.72 37.98
CA LEU A 95 -4.98 7.77 36.97
C LEU A 95 -6.14 7.58 35.98
N PRO A 96 -6.70 8.65 35.40
CA PRO A 96 -7.70 8.56 34.34
C PRO A 96 -7.22 7.72 33.15
N LYS A 97 -7.82 6.56 32.92
CA LYS A 97 -7.30 5.50 32.05
C LYS A 97 -7.09 5.93 30.60
N TYR A 98 -7.94 6.82 30.09
CA TYR A 98 -7.95 7.24 28.68
C TYR A 98 -7.54 8.69 28.46
N PHE A 99 -7.10 9.39 29.52
CA PHE A 99 -6.78 10.82 29.47
C PHE A 99 -5.36 11.07 30.00
N GLU A 100 -4.75 12.14 29.51
CA GLU A 100 -3.38 12.52 29.86
C GLU A 100 -3.31 13.47 31.06
N SER A 101 -4.45 13.96 31.54
CA SER A 101 -4.61 14.66 32.80
C SER A 101 -6.04 14.51 33.31
N SER A 102 -6.39 15.16 34.42
CA SER A 102 -7.76 15.24 34.92
C SER A 102 -8.67 16.18 34.12
N ASP A 103 -8.10 17.09 33.33
CA ASP A 103 -8.81 18.25 32.80
C ASP A 103 -8.52 18.49 31.31
N ILE A 104 -9.44 19.19 30.64
CA ILE A 104 -9.19 19.69 29.28
C ILE A 104 -8.36 20.97 29.39
N HIS A 105 -7.19 20.99 28.75
CA HIS A 105 -6.23 22.10 28.90
C HIS A 105 -6.30 23.15 27.80
N VAL A 106 -6.82 22.80 26.61
CA VAL A 106 -6.98 23.77 25.52
C VAL A 106 -7.90 24.92 25.90
N ALA A 107 -7.59 26.13 25.43
CA ALA A 107 -8.48 27.30 25.54
C ALA A 107 -9.66 27.24 24.57
N GLY A 108 -9.51 26.51 23.46
CA GLY A 108 -10.57 26.30 22.49
C GLY A 108 -10.18 25.32 21.40
N VAL A 109 -11.15 24.87 20.60
CA VAL A 109 -10.94 23.86 19.55
C VAL A 109 -11.49 24.35 18.21
N ILE A 110 -10.70 24.18 17.14
CA ILE A 110 -11.10 24.54 15.77
C ILE A 110 -10.95 23.31 14.88
N VAL A 111 -12.03 22.96 14.17
CA VAL A 111 -12.08 21.79 13.27
C VAL A 111 -12.71 22.19 11.93
N ALA A 112 -12.45 21.39 10.90
CA ALA A 112 -13.11 21.59 9.61
C ALA A 112 -14.54 21.04 9.65
N ASP A 113 -14.71 19.80 10.10
CA ASP A 113 -15.99 19.13 10.25
C ASP A 113 -16.10 18.41 11.60
N TYR A 114 -17.32 18.41 12.16
CA TYR A 114 -17.63 17.76 13.43
C TYR A 114 -18.65 16.63 13.23
N SER A 115 -18.25 15.42 13.62
CA SER A 115 -19.11 14.24 13.64
C SER A 115 -20.07 14.31 14.82
N TRP A 116 -21.33 14.63 14.53
CA TRP A 116 -22.40 14.66 15.54
C TRP A 116 -22.79 13.28 16.07
N GLU A 117 -22.62 12.24 15.25
CA GLU A 117 -22.78 10.85 15.65
C GLU A 117 -21.40 10.22 15.79
N TYR A 118 -21.19 9.53 16.91
CA TYR A 118 -19.94 8.82 17.18
C TYR A 118 -20.16 7.31 17.20
N SER A 119 -19.12 6.56 16.81
CA SER A 119 -19.15 5.09 16.86
C SER A 119 -17.79 4.54 17.26
N HIS A 120 -17.69 4.11 18.52
CA HIS A 120 -16.54 3.39 19.05
C HIS A 120 -16.94 2.64 20.32
N TRP A 121 -16.44 1.42 20.51
CA TRP A 121 -16.84 0.54 21.62
C TRP A 121 -16.57 1.15 23.01
N ALA A 122 -15.56 2.02 23.13
CA ALA A 122 -15.20 2.69 24.37
C ALA A 122 -15.96 4.02 24.59
N ALA A 123 -16.67 4.54 23.58
CA ALA A 123 -17.30 5.85 23.66
C ALA A 123 -18.48 5.87 24.65
N LYS A 124 -18.54 6.91 25.49
CA LYS A 124 -19.60 7.10 26.49
C LYS A 124 -20.40 8.38 26.28
N LYS A 125 -19.79 9.39 25.67
CA LYS A 125 -20.37 10.71 25.40
C LYS A 125 -19.81 11.27 24.10
N SER A 126 -20.51 12.22 23.50
CA SER A 126 -19.99 12.96 22.34
C SER A 126 -18.89 13.95 22.75
N LEU A 127 -18.06 14.35 21.79
CA LEU A 127 -17.06 15.39 22.03
C LEU A 127 -17.71 16.74 22.36
N SER A 128 -18.84 17.10 21.72
CA SER A 128 -19.63 18.28 22.07
C SER A 128 -20.06 18.30 23.54
N GLU A 129 -20.67 17.20 24.02
CA GLU A 129 -21.11 17.10 25.41
C GLU A 129 -19.92 17.23 26.38
N TRP A 130 -18.80 16.59 26.07
CA TRP A 130 -17.61 16.67 26.91
C TRP A 130 -17.04 18.08 27.02
N LEU A 131 -16.97 18.83 25.91
CA LEU A 131 -16.50 20.22 25.89
C LEU A 131 -17.43 21.18 26.65
N LYS A 132 -18.73 20.87 26.71
CA LYS A 132 -19.77 21.67 27.40
C LYS A 132 -19.88 21.41 28.90
N VAL A 133 -19.43 20.25 29.38
CA VAL A 133 -19.63 19.80 30.77
C VAL A 133 -18.28 19.70 31.53
N SER A 134 -17.18 20.16 30.93
CA SER A 134 -15.86 20.16 31.57
C SER A 134 -15.88 20.93 32.91
N LEU A 135 -15.40 20.25 33.97
CA LEU A 135 -15.55 20.60 35.38
C LEU A 135 -15.02 21.99 35.76
N GLU A 136 -14.03 22.53 35.05
CA GLU A 136 -13.40 23.79 35.45
C GLU A 136 -13.67 24.96 34.49
N HIS A 137 -13.91 24.75 33.19
CA HIS A 137 -13.75 25.86 32.27
C HIS A 137 -14.65 25.99 31.03
N ASN A 138 -15.57 25.09 30.68
CA ASN A 138 -16.41 25.22 29.46
C ASN A 138 -15.60 25.55 28.19
N ILE A 139 -15.36 24.59 27.32
CA ILE A 139 -14.41 24.77 26.20
C ILE A 139 -15.16 25.20 24.92
N PRO A 140 -14.89 26.40 24.38
CA PRO A 140 -15.47 26.79 23.11
C PRO A 140 -14.85 26.02 21.95
N ALA A 141 -15.69 25.66 20.99
CA ALA A 141 -15.23 24.94 19.82
C ALA A 141 -16.07 25.26 18.59
N LEU A 142 -15.39 25.49 17.45
CA LEU A 142 -16.00 25.84 16.17
C LEU A 142 -15.67 24.81 15.09
N TYR A 143 -16.67 24.44 14.30
CA TYR A 143 -16.52 23.67 13.07
C TYR A 143 -16.96 24.48 11.85
N GLY A 144 -16.69 23.99 10.64
CA GLY A 144 -16.95 24.70 9.38
C GLY A 144 -15.86 25.70 8.99
N ILE A 145 -14.70 25.65 9.64
CA ILE A 145 -13.56 26.54 9.37
C ILE A 145 -12.55 25.81 8.48
N ASP A 146 -12.03 26.48 7.44
CA ASP A 146 -10.94 25.94 6.62
C ASP A 146 -9.63 25.86 7.44
N THR A 147 -9.44 24.73 8.12
CA THR A 147 -8.26 24.48 8.95
C THR A 147 -6.99 24.40 8.11
N ARG A 148 -7.06 24.03 6.82
CA ARG A 148 -5.90 24.01 5.92
C ARG A 148 -5.42 25.42 5.61
N MET A 149 -6.34 26.34 5.31
CA MET A 149 -6.02 27.76 5.12
C MET A 149 -5.40 28.36 6.40
N LEU A 150 -6.00 28.07 7.56
CA LEU A 150 -5.50 28.53 8.85
C LEU A 150 -4.10 27.98 9.17
N THR A 151 -3.87 26.67 8.96
CA THR A 151 -2.54 26.05 9.16
C THR A 151 -1.48 26.66 8.25
N LYS A 152 -1.78 26.90 6.96
CA LYS A 152 -0.83 27.59 6.06
C LYS A 152 -0.46 28.97 6.58
N LYS A 153 -1.46 29.73 7.02
CA LYS A 153 -1.27 31.08 7.58
C LYS A 153 -0.37 31.07 8.81
N ILE A 154 -0.62 30.15 9.76
CA ILE A 154 0.23 29.97 10.95
C ILE A 154 1.66 29.57 10.56
N ARG A 155 1.84 28.67 9.58
CA ARG A 155 3.19 28.31 9.10
C ARG A 155 3.94 29.49 8.46
N GLU A 156 3.24 30.36 7.76
CA GLU A 156 3.81 31.53 7.08
C GLU A 156 4.12 32.68 8.04
N LYS A 157 3.23 32.99 8.98
CA LYS A 157 3.35 34.14 9.92
C LYS A 157 3.96 33.77 11.28
N GLY A 158 3.99 32.49 11.62
CA GLY A 158 4.22 31.99 12.97
C GLY A 158 2.94 31.80 13.76
N SER A 159 3.03 31.21 14.96
CA SER A 159 1.90 31.14 15.91
C SER A 159 1.29 32.52 16.06
N LEU A 160 -0.04 32.61 15.92
CA LEU A 160 -0.77 33.87 16.05
C LEU A 160 -1.59 33.84 17.33
N LEU A 161 -1.67 34.98 18.02
CA LEU A 161 -2.68 35.15 19.07
C LEU A 161 -4.06 35.28 18.42
N GLY A 162 -5.08 34.78 19.10
CA GLY A 162 -6.45 34.88 18.62
C GLY A 162 -7.48 34.67 19.71
N LYS A 163 -8.74 34.72 19.32
CA LYS A 163 -9.88 34.47 20.20
C LYS A 163 -11.02 33.80 19.46
N ILE A 164 -11.72 32.91 20.15
CA ILE A 164 -13.06 32.49 19.77
C ILE A 164 -14.04 33.47 20.42
N GLU A 165 -14.88 34.10 19.61
CA GLU A 165 -15.78 35.15 20.05
C GLU A 165 -17.23 34.87 19.64
N PHE A 166 -18.13 34.93 20.61
CA PHE A 166 -19.58 34.84 20.48
C PHE A 166 -20.24 36.21 20.59
N VAL A 167 -21.44 36.35 20.02
CA VAL A 167 -22.18 37.61 20.02
C VAL A 167 -22.48 38.03 21.47
N GLY A 168 -22.18 39.29 21.80
CA GLY A 168 -22.42 39.84 23.14
C GLY A 168 -21.40 39.44 24.21
N GLN A 169 -20.35 38.67 23.86
CA GLN A 169 -19.30 38.24 24.79
C GLN A 169 -17.90 38.66 24.30
N PRO A 170 -17.56 39.96 24.28
CA PRO A 170 -16.25 40.39 23.80
C PRO A 170 -15.13 39.96 24.76
N VAL A 171 -14.00 39.49 24.19
CA VAL A 171 -12.79 39.15 24.95
C VAL A 171 -11.55 39.78 24.32
N ALA A 172 -10.58 40.17 25.15
CA ALA A 172 -9.29 40.70 24.69
C ALA A 172 -8.37 39.56 24.21
N ILE A 173 -7.56 39.83 23.19
CA ILE A 173 -6.50 38.89 22.75
C ILE A 173 -5.33 39.04 23.73
N GLU A 174 -5.01 37.98 24.45
CA GLU A 174 -3.94 37.93 25.44
C GLU A 174 -2.89 36.88 25.05
N ASP A 175 -1.61 37.15 25.35
CA ASP A 175 -0.55 36.16 25.17
C ASP A 175 -0.41 35.28 26.43
N PRO A 176 -0.76 33.98 26.36
CA PRO A 176 -0.64 33.10 27.51
C PRO A 176 0.82 32.87 27.94
N ASN A 177 1.80 33.07 27.04
CA ASN A 177 3.22 32.83 27.33
C ASN A 177 3.85 33.87 28.28
N LEU A 178 3.12 34.97 28.59
CA LEU A 178 3.54 35.96 29.58
C LEU A 178 3.22 35.54 31.02
N ARG A 179 2.47 34.45 31.21
CA ARG A 179 2.12 33.88 32.52
C ARG A 179 2.97 32.65 32.82
N ASN A 180 3.10 32.31 34.10
CA ASN A 180 3.68 31.04 34.51
C ASN A 180 2.64 29.92 34.39
N LEU A 181 2.47 29.41 33.17
CA LEU A 181 1.50 28.34 32.87
C LEU A 181 1.84 27.04 33.59
N VAL A 182 3.12 26.80 33.90
CA VAL A 182 3.56 25.64 34.69
C VAL A 182 2.93 25.64 36.08
N ALA A 183 2.91 26.79 36.75
CA ALA A 183 2.29 26.92 38.07
C ALA A 183 0.76 26.69 38.05
N GLU A 184 0.11 26.93 36.91
CA GLU A 184 -1.33 26.70 36.74
C GLU A 184 -1.66 25.21 36.66
N VAL A 185 -0.84 24.43 35.95
CA VAL A 185 -1.12 23.01 35.68
C VAL A 185 -0.45 22.04 36.65
N SER A 186 0.62 22.47 37.34
CA SER A 186 1.32 21.63 38.32
C SER A 186 0.39 21.24 39.48
N LEU A 187 0.55 19.99 39.93
CA LEU A 187 0.06 19.50 41.20
C LEU A 187 0.44 20.45 42.34
N LYS A 188 -0.44 20.53 43.34
CA LYS A 188 -0.25 21.40 44.52
C LYS A 188 0.39 20.68 45.70
N VAL A 189 0.30 19.35 45.73
CA VAL A 189 0.83 18.50 46.81
C VAL A 189 1.47 17.26 46.19
N PRO A 190 2.60 16.77 46.72
CA PRO A 190 3.21 15.54 46.24
C PRO A 190 2.27 14.33 46.26
N ARG A 191 2.38 13.47 45.25
CA ARG A 191 1.63 12.21 45.15
C ARG A 191 2.57 11.06 44.82
N VAL A 192 2.47 9.98 45.60
CA VAL A 192 3.28 8.76 45.43
C VAL A 192 2.50 7.73 44.64
N PHE A 193 3.15 7.12 43.66
CA PHE A 193 2.67 6.03 42.82
C PHE A 193 3.60 4.83 42.94
N ASN A 194 3.01 3.62 42.83
CA ASN A 194 3.75 2.36 42.92
C ASN A 194 4.60 2.26 44.20
N ALA A 195 3.99 2.61 45.34
CA ALA A 195 4.65 2.71 46.64
C ALA A 195 5.29 1.38 47.07
N GLY A 196 6.48 1.47 47.68
CA GLY A 196 7.24 0.31 48.16
C GLY A 196 8.16 -0.34 47.12
N LYS A 197 8.17 0.16 45.88
CA LYS A 197 9.13 -0.26 44.85
C LYS A 197 10.45 0.51 44.96
N SER A 198 11.50 -0.04 44.33
CA SER A 198 12.83 0.55 44.26
C SER A 198 13.42 0.37 42.86
N PRO A 199 14.15 1.35 42.31
CA PRO A 199 14.52 2.65 42.90
C PRO A 199 13.35 3.64 43.08
N ARG A 200 13.60 4.73 43.81
CA ARG A 200 12.69 5.85 44.06
C ARG A 200 12.98 6.99 43.07
N ILE A 201 12.00 7.38 42.29
CA ILE A 201 12.10 8.47 41.31
C ILE A 201 11.29 9.66 41.81
N VAL A 202 11.90 10.84 41.84
CA VAL A 202 11.16 12.11 41.98
C VAL A 202 10.84 12.65 40.59
N ALA A 203 9.57 12.92 40.31
CA ALA A 203 9.11 13.47 39.04
C ALA A 203 8.59 14.89 39.27
N VAL A 204 9.31 15.89 38.78
CA VAL A 204 8.90 17.30 38.88
C VAL A 204 7.80 17.56 37.87
N ASP A 205 6.62 17.88 38.38
CA ASP A 205 5.42 18.16 37.59
C ASP A 205 5.44 19.58 37.05
N CYS A 206 5.80 19.72 35.78
CA CYS A 206 5.70 20.96 35.05
C CYS A 206 4.42 21.03 34.17
N GLY A 207 3.48 20.12 34.37
CA GLY A 207 2.41 19.78 33.42
C GLY A 207 2.52 18.34 32.94
N ILE A 208 2.78 17.41 33.86
CA ILE A 208 3.06 16.01 33.57
C ILE A 208 1.85 15.32 32.94
N LYS A 209 2.10 14.60 31.84
CA LYS A 209 1.12 13.70 31.26
C LYS A 209 1.04 12.40 32.05
N ASN A 210 -0.17 11.89 32.27
CA ASN A 210 -0.42 10.63 32.98
C ASN A 210 0.40 9.48 32.39
N ASN A 211 0.57 9.40 31.07
CA ASN A 211 1.30 8.29 30.47
C ASN A 211 2.81 8.29 30.78
N ILE A 212 3.40 9.43 31.20
CA ILE A 212 4.76 9.46 31.75
C ILE A 212 4.82 8.66 33.04
N ILE A 213 3.87 8.89 33.95
CA ILE A 213 3.78 8.20 35.24
C ILE A 213 3.60 6.70 35.01
N ARG A 214 2.72 6.31 34.08
CA ARG A 214 2.53 4.91 33.67
C ARG A 214 3.81 4.28 33.16
N CYS A 215 4.50 4.94 32.23
CA CYS A 215 5.75 4.42 31.66
C CYS A 215 6.83 4.21 32.72
N LEU A 216 6.94 5.12 33.70
CA LEU A 216 7.85 4.98 34.83
C LEU A 216 7.42 3.82 35.75
N CYS A 217 6.16 3.77 36.19
CA CYS A 217 5.66 2.70 37.07
C CYS A 217 5.84 1.31 36.47
N GLN A 218 5.65 1.16 35.15
CA GLN A 218 5.90 -0.09 34.39
C GLN A 218 7.36 -0.55 34.43
N GLN A 219 8.32 0.30 34.82
CA GLN A 219 9.72 -0.09 35.05
C GLN A 219 9.95 -0.67 36.46
N GLU A 220 8.89 -0.93 37.22
CA GLU A 220 8.93 -1.47 38.59
C GLU A 220 9.65 -0.53 39.58
N VAL A 221 9.37 0.79 39.49
CA VAL A 221 9.95 1.82 40.37
C VAL A 221 8.88 2.59 41.11
N GLN A 222 9.23 3.16 42.28
CA GLN A 222 8.35 4.09 43.00
C GLN A 222 8.49 5.47 42.36
N VAL A 223 7.37 6.14 42.09
CA VAL A 223 7.37 7.49 41.49
C VAL A 223 6.68 8.45 42.45
N THR A 224 7.42 9.48 42.89
CA THR A 224 6.86 10.58 43.68
C THR A 224 6.76 11.79 42.78
N VAL A 225 5.54 12.11 42.34
CA VAL A 225 5.28 13.31 41.55
C VAL A 225 5.18 14.50 42.50
N VAL A 226 5.96 15.56 42.26
CA VAL A 226 6.09 16.73 43.13
C VAL A 226 5.77 18.01 42.37
N PRO A 227 5.30 19.08 43.05
CA PRO A 227 5.07 20.38 42.42
C PRO A 227 6.31 20.94 41.69
N PHE A 228 6.08 21.80 40.69
CA PHE A 228 7.15 22.42 39.90
C PHE A 228 8.21 23.19 40.72
N ASP A 229 7.85 23.71 41.88
CA ASP A 229 8.67 24.52 42.79
C ASP A 229 9.22 23.72 43.99
N TYR A 230 9.13 22.39 43.95
CA TYR A 230 9.60 21.51 45.01
C TYR A 230 11.10 21.64 45.28
N ASP A 231 11.49 21.70 46.56
CA ASP A 231 12.89 21.79 46.99
C ASP A 231 13.60 20.44 46.84
N LEU A 232 14.12 20.18 45.64
CA LEU A 232 14.86 18.96 45.32
C LEU A 232 16.09 18.81 46.24
N LYS A 233 16.78 19.90 46.54
CA LYS A 233 18.02 19.88 47.33
C LYS A 233 17.78 19.44 48.76
N ALA A 234 16.73 19.96 49.40
CA ALA A 234 16.38 19.61 50.78
C ALA A 234 16.02 18.12 50.93
N HIS A 235 15.47 17.51 49.88
CA HIS A 235 14.96 16.13 49.90
C HIS A 235 15.84 15.13 49.14
N ALA A 236 17.12 15.46 48.91
CA ALA A 236 18.04 14.67 48.07
C ALA A 236 18.24 13.21 48.54
N ALA A 237 17.97 12.89 49.81
CA ALA A 237 18.06 11.53 50.35
C ALA A 237 16.81 10.66 50.06
N GLU A 238 15.74 11.26 49.55
CA GLU A 238 14.44 10.61 49.37
C GLU A 238 14.26 9.94 48.01
N TYR A 239 15.15 10.21 47.06
CA TYR A 239 15.07 9.71 45.69
C TYR A 239 16.46 9.32 45.15
N ASP A 240 16.44 8.44 44.16
CA ASP A 240 17.62 7.86 43.52
C ASP A 240 17.76 8.35 42.06
N GLY A 241 16.72 8.98 41.50
CA GLY A 241 16.71 9.58 40.16
C GLY A 241 15.71 10.72 40.05
N ILE A 242 16.01 11.71 39.20
CA ILE A 242 15.17 12.90 38.98
C ILE A 242 14.60 12.85 37.56
N PHE A 243 13.29 13.04 37.46
CA PHE A 243 12.58 13.13 36.20
C PHE A 243 11.90 14.50 36.08
N ILE A 244 11.97 15.14 34.90
CA ILE A 244 11.36 16.45 34.66
C ILE A 244 10.37 16.31 33.51
N SER A 245 9.10 16.59 33.78
CA SER A 245 8.03 16.36 32.81
C SER A 245 7.99 17.37 31.67
N ASN A 246 7.11 17.09 30.72
CA ASN A 246 6.60 18.08 29.79
C ASN A 246 5.82 19.21 30.51
N GLY A 247 5.44 20.24 29.75
CA GLY A 247 4.63 21.32 30.27
C GLY A 247 4.37 22.45 29.26
N PRO A 248 3.47 23.39 29.60
CA PRO A 248 3.12 24.52 28.75
C PRO A 248 4.04 25.73 28.93
N GLY A 249 3.97 26.64 27.96
CA GLY A 249 4.44 28.02 28.09
C GLY A 249 5.92 28.24 27.79
N ASN A 250 6.39 29.45 28.14
CA ASN A 250 7.79 29.83 28.00
C ASN A 250 8.62 29.22 29.14
N PRO A 251 9.68 28.43 28.86
CA PRO A 251 10.52 27.82 29.89
C PRO A 251 11.16 28.83 30.85
N GLU A 252 11.42 30.06 30.40
CA GLU A 252 12.01 31.11 31.24
C GLU A 252 11.09 31.56 32.40
N MET A 253 9.79 31.25 32.32
CA MET A 253 8.83 31.57 33.39
C MET A 253 8.91 30.59 34.57
N ALA A 254 9.57 29.44 34.42
CA ALA A 254 9.70 28.41 35.44
C ALA A 254 10.99 28.57 36.28
N GLN A 255 11.27 29.80 36.74
CA GLN A 255 12.53 30.12 37.44
C GLN A 255 12.78 29.28 38.70
N ALA A 256 11.74 28.97 39.47
CA ALA A 256 11.85 28.13 40.67
C ALA A 256 12.41 26.73 40.33
N THR A 257 11.90 26.13 39.24
CA THR A 257 12.38 24.83 38.75
C THR A 257 13.81 24.93 38.20
N ILE A 258 14.12 25.98 37.44
CA ILE A 258 15.47 26.20 36.89
C ILE A 258 16.51 26.27 38.02
N GLU A 259 16.23 26.97 39.12
CA GLU A 259 17.17 27.03 40.24
C GLU A 259 17.40 25.69 40.92
N GLN A 260 16.36 24.89 41.09
CA GLN A 260 16.51 23.54 41.64
C GLN A 260 17.33 22.63 40.70
N LEU A 261 17.16 22.78 39.38
CA LEU A 261 17.91 22.03 38.39
C LEU A 261 19.38 22.47 38.29
N LYS A 262 19.70 23.76 38.50
CA LYS A 262 21.09 24.24 38.58
C LYS A 262 21.87 23.52 39.68
N TRP A 263 21.23 23.24 40.81
CA TRP A 263 21.81 22.37 41.83
C TRP A 263 21.85 20.91 41.37
N ALA A 264 20.73 20.37 40.87
CA ALA A 264 20.62 18.95 40.53
C ALA A 264 21.69 18.48 39.53
N ILE A 265 22.00 19.28 38.49
CA ILE A 265 23.02 18.94 37.49
C ILE A 265 24.45 18.90 38.06
N THR A 266 24.69 19.48 39.25
CA THR A 266 25.99 19.37 39.94
C THR A 266 26.18 18.04 40.67
N THR A 267 25.10 17.29 40.91
CA THR A 267 25.13 15.97 41.56
C THR A 267 25.45 14.84 40.57
N ASP A 268 25.59 13.61 41.08
CA ASP A 268 25.71 12.39 40.27
C ASP A 268 24.37 11.64 40.11
N ILE A 269 23.28 12.22 40.63
CA ILE A 269 21.94 11.63 40.52
C ILE A 269 21.53 11.62 39.04
N PRO A 270 21.10 10.48 38.47
CA PRO A 270 20.66 10.44 37.08
C PRO A 270 19.42 11.30 36.85
N ILE A 271 19.40 12.01 35.71
CA ILE A 271 18.32 12.94 35.37
C ILE A 271 17.79 12.67 33.95
N PHE A 272 16.46 12.65 33.80
CA PHE A 272 15.80 12.58 32.50
C PHE A 272 14.71 13.67 32.36
N GLY A 273 14.83 14.50 31.32
CA GLY A 273 13.84 15.55 31.01
C GLY A 273 13.09 15.30 29.69
N ILE A 274 11.78 15.55 29.68
CA ILE A 274 10.91 15.44 28.48
C ILE A 274 10.32 16.80 28.10
N CYS A 275 10.37 17.16 26.82
CA CYS A 275 9.78 18.38 26.26
C CYS A 275 10.21 19.65 26.98
N LEU A 276 9.38 20.23 27.85
CA LEU A 276 9.77 21.34 28.70
C LEU A 276 10.99 20.99 29.57
N GLY A 277 11.10 19.74 30.05
CA GLY A 277 12.26 19.26 30.78
C GLY A 277 13.57 19.35 29.98
N ASN A 278 13.55 19.20 28.65
CA ASN A 278 14.74 19.45 27.81
C ASN A 278 15.19 20.91 27.91
N GLN A 279 14.24 21.82 27.80
CA GLN A 279 14.47 23.26 27.81
C GLN A 279 14.95 23.74 29.19
N LEU A 280 14.32 23.25 30.27
CA LEU A 280 14.70 23.60 31.64
C LEU A 280 16.11 23.08 31.99
N LEU A 281 16.48 21.88 31.53
CA LEU A 281 17.85 21.37 31.69
C LEU A 281 18.87 22.21 30.93
N ALA A 282 18.56 22.63 29.70
CA ALA A 282 19.42 23.51 28.92
C ALA A 282 19.61 24.88 29.61
N LEU A 283 18.54 25.49 30.11
CA LEU A 283 18.60 26.76 30.86
C LEU A 283 19.38 26.62 32.17
N ALA A 284 19.16 25.53 32.92
CA ALA A 284 19.90 25.24 34.15
C ALA A 284 21.40 25.03 33.89
N ALA A 285 21.76 24.45 32.74
CA ALA A 285 23.15 24.32 32.31
C ALA A 285 23.79 25.66 31.92
N GLY A 286 23.01 26.73 31.68
CA GLY A 286 23.49 28.02 31.20
C GLY A 286 23.36 28.24 29.70
N GLY A 287 22.64 27.35 28.99
CA GLY A 287 22.22 27.55 27.61
C GLY A 287 21.03 28.52 27.49
N ARG A 288 20.52 28.65 26.27
CA ARG A 288 19.38 29.51 25.93
C ARG A 288 18.29 28.73 25.20
N THR A 289 17.08 29.29 25.23
CA THR A 289 15.95 28.80 24.45
C THR A 289 15.42 29.91 23.55
N TYR A 290 14.69 29.56 22.50
CA TYR A 290 14.05 30.52 21.61
C TYR A 290 12.63 30.05 21.25
N LYS A 291 11.72 31.00 21.03
CA LYS A 291 10.38 30.71 20.49
C LYS A 291 10.53 30.32 19.02
N MET A 292 10.06 29.12 18.68
CA MET A 292 9.99 28.66 17.30
C MET A 292 8.89 29.41 16.55
N LYS A 293 9.04 29.51 15.22
CA LYS A 293 8.06 30.21 14.38
C LYS A 293 6.63 29.70 14.61
N PHE A 294 6.40 28.39 14.47
CA PHE A 294 5.09 27.77 14.69
C PHE A 294 5.17 26.49 15.54
N GLY A 295 6.35 26.17 16.09
CA GLY A 295 6.59 24.97 16.90
C GLY A 295 6.48 23.64 16.16
N ASN A 296 6.81 22.55 16.85
CA ASN A 296 6.59 21.19 16.37
C ASN A 296 5.42 20.58 17.12
N ARG A 297 4.35 20.27 16.37
CA ARG A 297 3.07 19.79 16.89
C ARG A 297 2.49 18.71 15.99
N GLY A 298 2.68 17.45 16.36
CA GLY A 298 2.33 16.33 15.51
C GLY A 298 2.74 14.98 16.07
N ALA A 299 2.18 13.92 15.49
CA ALA A 299 2.51 12.53 15.81
C ALA A 299 3.37 11.85 14.73
N ASN A 300 3.97 12.65 13.83
CA ASN A 300 4.70 12.19 12.65
C ASN A 300 6.06 12.89 12.50
N VAL A 301 6.65 13.39 13.59
CA VAL A 301 7.86 14.21 13.53
C VAL A 301 9.10 13.31 13.59
N PRO A 302 9.96 13.29 12.54
CA PRO A 302 11.14 12.46 12.50
C PRO A 302 12.28 13.04 13.33
N CYS A 303 12.78 12.26 14.30
CA CYS A 303 13.94 12.61 15.12
C CYS A 303 15.07 11.62 14.89
N VAL A 304 16.27 12.15 14.64
CA VAL A 304 17.47 11.35 14.43
C VAL A 304 18.31 11.34 15.71
N ASP A 305 18.64 10.13 16.18
CA ASP A 305 19.58 9.90 17.27
C ASP A 305 21.01 10.09 16.79
N LEU A 306 21.73 11.06 17.33
CA LEU A 306 23.11 11.36 16.96
C LEU A 306 24.11 10.31 17.45
N LEU A 307 23.74 9.47 18.42
CA LEU A 307 24.59 8.36 18.87
C LEU A 307 24.47 7.14 17.95
N SER A 308 23.27 6.86 17.43
CA SER A 308 23.02 5.64 16.67
C SER A 308 22.80 5.84 15.16
N GLY A 309 22.52 7.07 14.72
CA GLY A 309 22.07 7.36 13.35
C GLY A 309 20.67 6.84 13.03
N GLN A 310 19.94 6.27 14.00
CA GLN A 310 18.56 5.83 13.80
C GLN A 310 17.61 7.02 13.75
N CYS A 311 16.59 6.93 12.89
CA CYS A 311 15.49 7.87 12.84
C CYS A 311 14.26 7.23 13.49
N TYR A 312 13.61 7.95 14.40
CA TYR A 312 12.36 7.56 15.04
C TYR A 312 11.26 8.53 14.64
N ILE A 313 10.02 8.04 14.51
CA ILE A 313 8.86 8.91 14.41
C ILE A 313 8.39 9.23 15.83
N THR A 314 8.16 10.50 16.12
CA THR A 314 7.90 10.98 17.48
C THR A 314 6.64 11.81 17.56
N SER A 315 6.06 11.84 18.78
CA SER A 315 5.00 12.75 19.16
C SER A 315 5.60 14.01 19.77
N GLN A 316 5.21 15.18 19.28
CA GLN A 316 5.75 16.47 19.70
C GLN A 316 4.64 17.48 19.94
N ASN A 317 4.82 18.30 20.98
CA ASN A 317 3.99 19.46 21.26
C ASN A 317 4.80 20.54 21.98
N HIS A 318 5.59 21.32 21.24
CA HIS A 318 6.35 22.43 21.82
C HIS A 318 6.46 23.62 20.87
N GLY A 319 6.42 24.82 21.45
CA GLY A 319 6.59 26.10 20.73
C GLY A 319 7.96 26.75 20.94
N PHE A 320 8.80 26.17 21.79
CA PHE A 320 10.15 26.65 22.11
C PHE A 320 11.16 25.53 21.84
N ALA A 321 12.41 25.91 21.58
CA ALA A 321 13.50 24.97 21.35
C ALA A 321 14.80 25.47 22.02
N VAL A 322 15.72 24.55 22.26
CA VAL A 322 17.06 24.84 22.78
C VAL A 322 17.95 25.36 21.66
N ASP A 323 18.70 26.42 21.94
CA ASP A 323 19.77 26.92 21.06
C ASP A 323 21.05 26.11 21.32
N GLU A 324 21.34 25.14 20.45
CA GLU A 324 22.49 24.24 20.59
C GLU A 324 23.83 24.99 20.65
N ALA A 325 23.94 26.11 19.94
CA ALA A 325 25.17 26.91 19.91
C ALA A 325 25.46 27.62 21.23
N SER A 326 24.44 27.75 22.10
CA SER A 326 24.57 28.34 23.43
C SER A 326 24.91 27.35 24.53
N LEU A 327 24.93 26.04 24.22
CA LEU A 327 25.19 25.01 25.23
C LEU A 327 26.67 25.06 25.70
N PRO A 328 26.92 24.91 27.01
CA PRO A 328 28.29 24.76 27.53
C PRO A 328 29.00 23.52 26.99
N ALA A 329 30.33 23.51 27.12
CA ALA A 329 31.19 22.45 26.59
C ALA A 329 30.89 21.06 27.13
N GLU A 330 30.32 20.94 28.34
CA GLU A 330 29.95 19.70 29.02
C GLU A 330 28.71 19.02 28.42
N TRP A 331 27.96 19.74 27.58
CA TRP A 331 26.73 19.30 26.96
C TRP A 331 26.89 19.13 25.45
N GLN A 332 26.05 18.29 24.87
CA GLN A 332 25.96 18.11 23.42
C GLN A 332 24.53 17.71 23.02
N PRO A 333 24.12 17.98 21.78
CA PRO A 333 22.84 17.49 21.27
C PRO A 333 22.83 15.96 21.25
N LEU A 334 21.67 15.38 21.58
CA LEU A 334 21.41 13.95 21.56
C LEU A 334 20.55 13.55 20.36
N PHE A 335 19.54 14.37 20.06
CA PHE A 335 18.66 14.18 18.91
C PHE A 335 18.52 15.50 18.15
N PHE A 336 18.22 15.41 16.85
CA PHE A 336 17.79 16.55 16.06
C PHE A 336 16.59 16.19 15.17
N ASN A 337 15.84 17.20 14.78
CA ASN A 337 14.67 17.06 13.92
C ASN A 337 15.09 16.93 12.45
N ALA A 338 14.68 15.87 11.74
CA ALA A 338 15.11 15.69 10.35
C ALA A 338 14.46 16.67 9.35
N ASN A 339 13.39 17.36 9.73
CA ASN A 339 12.70 18.32 8.87
C ASN A 339 13.29 19.74 8.96
N ASP A 340 13.65 20.19 10.18
CA ASP A 340 14.06 21.58 10.43
C ASP A 340 15.40 21.75 11.17
N TYR A 341 16.05 20.64 11.55
CA TYR A 341 17.32 20.59 12.27
C TYR A 341 17.32 21.25 13.65
N SER A 342 16.14 21.48 14.24
CA SER A 342 16.01 21.95 15.62
C SER A 342 16.49 20.88 16.62
N ASN A 343 16.90 21.34 17.81
CA ASN A 343 17.32 20.44 18.89
C ASN A 343 16.16 19.57 19.38
N GLU A 344 16.38 18.27 19.46
CA GLU A 344 15.37 17.30 19.91
C GLU A 344 15.76 16.58 21.21
N GLY A 345 16.79 17.06 21.90
CA GLY A 345 17.30 16.51 23.15
C GLY A 345 18.77 16.84 23.37
N ILE A 346 19.21 16.85 24.62
CA ILE A 346 20.60 17.07 25.02
C ILE A 346 21.10 15.95 25.92
N ILE A 347 22.42 15.80 26.00
CA ILE A 347 23.08 14.83 26.87
C ILE A 347 24.34 15.43 27.46
N HIS A 348 24.60 15.14 28.73
CA HIS A 348 25.87 15.47 29.36
C HIS A 348 26.97 14.50 28.92
N ARG A 349 28.18 14.99 28.68
CA ARG A 349 29.31 14.18 28.18
C ARG A 349 29.81 13.07 29.12
N THR A 350 29.49 13.13 30.41
CA THR A 350 30.10 12.28 31.45
C THR A 350 29.07 11.83 32.49
N LYS A 351 28.17 12.72 32.91
CA LYS A 351 27.10 12.41 33.86
C LYS A 351 25.93 11.70 33.18
N LYS A 352 25.13 10.98 33.98
CA LYS A 352 23.93 10.26 33.56
C LYS A 352 22.73 11.20 33.41
N ILE A 353 22.90 12.27 32.65
CA ILE A 353 21.87 13.30 32.42
C ILE A 353 21.58 13.40 30.93
N PHE A 354 20.32 13.23 30.56
CA PHE A 354 19.88 13.38 29.18
C PHE A 354 18.42 13.86 29.10
N SER A 355 17.97 14.21 27.90
CA SER A 355 16.61 14.65 27.65
C SER A 355 16.15 14.32 26.24
N SER A 356 14.84 14.43 26.03
CA SER A 356 14.21 14.47 24.71
C SER A 356 13.26 15.67 24.64
N GLN A 357 13.25 16.38 23.52
CA GLN A 357 12.29 17.47 23.28
C GLN A 357 10.92 16.94 22.85
N PHE A 358 10.89 15.77 22.23
CA PHE A 358 9.69 14.99 21.93
C PHE A 358 9.19 14.22 23.17
N HIS A 359 8.04 13.55 23.01
CA HIS A 359 7.29 12.84 24.04
C HIS A 359 7.39 11.30 23.86
N PRO A 360 8.39 10.64 24.46
CA PRO A 360 8.53 9.18 24.46
C PRO A 360 7.34 8.39 24.98
N GLU A 361 6.53 8.98 25.86
CA GLU A 361 5.29 8.40 26.36
C GLU A 361 4.20 8.35 25.28
N ALA A 362 4.28 9.20 24.24
CA ALA A 362 3.26 9.39 23.22
C ALA A 362 1.88 9.68 23.85
N SER A 363 0.82 8.96 23.47
CA SER A 363 -0.54 9.21 23.97
C SER A 363 -1.00 10.65 23.71
N ALA A 364 -1.27 11.03 22.46
CA ALA A 364 -1.29 10.22 21.23
C ALA A 364 0.09 10.09 20.54
N GLY A 365 0.19 9.18 19.58
CA GLY A 365 1.34 9.03 18.69
C GLY A 365 2.09 7.69 18.78
N PRO A 366 3.20 7.54 18.04
CA PRO A 366 3.97 6.29 17.94
C PRO A 366 4.72 5.97 19.23
N LEU A 367 4.96 4.68 19.48
CA LEU A 367 5.58 4.17 20.71
C LEU A 367 7.09 3.91 20.57
N ASP A 368 7.67 4.36 19.44
CA ASP A 368 9.00 3.99 18.94
C ASP A 368 10.14 4.36 19.89
N THR A 369 9.93 5.38 20.74
CA THR A 369 10.96 5.93 21.64
C THR A 369 10.77 5.60 23.11
N ARG A 370 9.82 4.71 23.47
CA ARG A 370 9.56 4.31 24.88
C ARG A 370 10.77 3.71 25.59
N PHE A 371 11.75 3.20 24.84
CA PHE A 371 12.99 2.66 25.40
C PHE A 371 13.79 3.68 26.23
N LEU A 372 13.54 4.99 26.05
CA LEU A 372 14.20 6.03 26.85
C LEU A 372 13.85 5.97 28.34
N PHE A 373 12.63 5.55 28.70
CA PHE A 373 12.28 5.31 30.11
C PHE A 373 13.12 4.18 30.71
N LYS A 374 13.29 3.08 29.96
CA LYS A 374 14.14 1.98 30.39
C LYS A 374 15.59 2.44 30.56
N ARG A 375 16.13 3.21 29.60
CA ARG A 375 17.48 3.79 29.68
C ARG A 375 17.67 4.65 30.94
N PHE A 376 16.69 5.48 31.28
CA PHE A 376 16.72 6.28 32.50
C PHE A 376 16.78 5.41 33.76
N ILE A 377 15.92 4.39 33.86
CA ILE A 377 15.91 3.51 35.04
C ILE A 377 17.16 2.63 35.12
N ASP A 378 17.69 2.16 34.00
CA ASP A 378 18.96 1.44 33.94
C ASP A 378 20.11 2.32 34.49
N ASN A 379 20.15 3.61 34.13
CA ASN A 379 21.11 4.57 34.67
C ASN A 379 21.02 4.70 36.20
N VAL A 380 19.80 4.79 36.74
CA VAL A 380 19.50 4.85 38.19
C VAL A 380 19.94 3.58 38.89
N ARG A 381 19.69 2.41 38.30
CA ARG A 381 20.13 1.10 38.83
C ARG A 381 21.63 0.87 38.74
N GLY A 382 22.39 1.81 38.19
CA GLY A 382 23.84 1.67 38.03
C GLY A 382 24.26 0.72 36.90
N VAL A 383 23.33 0.32 36.03
CA VAL A 383 23.65 -0.49 34.84
C VAL A 383 24.43 0.40 33.88
N GLU A 384 25.66 0.00 33.55
CA GLU A 384 26.42 0.67 32.50
C GLU A 384 25.64 0.53 31.19
N THR A 385 25.02 1.62 30.77
CA THR A 385 24.56 1.75 29.39
C THR A 385 25.72 2.40 28.65
N PRO A 386 26.46 1.67 27.81
CA PRO A 386 27.51 2.31 27.03
C PRO A 386 26.88 3.48 26.30
N LEU A 387 27.48 4.67 26.37
CA LEU A 387 27.35 5.63 25.29
C LEU A 387 27.77 4.82 24.07
N ARG A 388 26.80 4.30 23.30
CA ARG A 388 27.13 3.61 22.05
C ARG A 388 28.01 4.60 21.34
N ALA A 389 29.29 4.25 21.19
CA ALA A 389 30.23 5.04 20.40
C ALA A 389 29.46 5.43 19.14
N PRO A 390 29.48 6.72 18.72
CA PRO A 390 28.70 7.18 17.59
C PRO A 390 28.80 6.11 16.53
N LEU A 391 27.66 5.47 16.22
CA LEU A 391 27.63 4.32 15.32
C LEU A 391 28.45 4.79 14.14
N ASN A 392 29.62 4.16 14.00
CA ASN A 392 30.60 4.55 13.02
C ASN A 392 29.80 4.78 11.75
N THR A 393 29.78 6.02 11.27
CA THR A 393 29.10 6.41 10.04
C THR A 393 29.82 5.79 8.84
N HIS A 394 30.33 4.57 8.97
CA HIS A 394 30.19 3.55 7.95
C HIS A 394 28.69 3.46 7.61
N PHE A 395 28.25 4.48 6.86
CA PHE A 395 27.15 4.48 5.93
C PHE A 395 26.95 3.04 5.50
N PHE A 396 25.69 2.61 5.44
CA PHE A 396 25.26 1.55 4.55
C PHE A 396 26.25 1.52 3.38
N ARG A 397 27.12 0.50 3.31
CA ARG A 397 28.00 0.37 2.14
C ARG A 397 27.02 0.09 1.02
N LEU A 398 26.51 1.15 0.40
CA LEU A 398 25.64 1.08 -0.74
C LEU A 398 26.44 0.29 -1.74
N GLN A 399 25.96 -0.92 -2.04
CA GLN A 399 26.59 -1.71 -3.07
C GLN A 399 26.53 -0.86 -4.34
N LYS A 400 27.72 -0.52 -4.87
CA LYS A 400 27.82 0.29 -6.08
C LYS A 400 27.47 -0.60 -7.26
N PHE A 401 26.20 -0.63 -7.59
CA PHE A 401 25.74 -1.20 -8.85
C PHE A 401 26.04 -0.20 -9.97
N ARG A 402 26.21 -0.71 -11.20
CA ARG A 402 26.25 0.13 -12.41
C ARG A 402 25.01 -0.08 -13.28
N LYS A 403 24.38 -1.26 -13.15
CA LYS A 403 23.26 -1.70 -13.98
C LYS A 403 22.30 -2.55 -13.18
N VAL A 404 21.00 -2.37 -13.39
CA VAL A 404 19.92 -3.10 -12.71
C VAL A 404 18.91 -3.62 -13.74
N LEU A 405 18.48 -4.87 -13.59
CA LEU A 405 17.34 -5.42 -14.34
C LEU A 405 16.08 -5.31 -13.48
N ILE A 406 15.05 -4.64 -14.01
CA ILE A 406 13.71 -4.61 -13.45
C ILE A 406 12.83 -5.59 -14.22
N LEU A 407 12.15 -6.47 -13.48
CA LEU A 407 11.11 -7.35 -14.00
C LEU A 407 9.77 -6.64 -13.89
N GLY A 408 9.13 -6.38 -15.03
CA GLY A 408 7.73 -5.95 -15.08
C GLY A 408 6.79 -7.10 -14.71
N SER A 409 5.49 -6.84 -14.70
CA SER A 409 4.52 -7.81 -14.19
C SER A 409 4.25 -9.02 -15.09
N GLY A 410 4.83 -9.07 -16.30
CA GLY A 410 4.54 -10.16 -17.22
C GLY A 410 3.17 -10.00 -17.90
N GLY A 411 2.49 -11.12 -18.15
CA GLY A 411 1.14 -11.14 -18.72
C GLY A 411 0.07 -10.77 -17.69
N LEU A 412 -1.07 -10.27 -18.17
CA LEU A 412 -2.22 -9.94 -17.33
C LEU A 412 -2.76 -11.22 -16.65
N SER A 413 -2.66 -11.29 -15.33
CA SER A 413 -3.33 -12.32 -14.52
C SER A 413 -4.57 -11.71 -13.88
N ILE A 414 -5.69 -12.44 -13.81
CA ILE A 414 -6.90 -11.98 -13.11
C ILE A 414 -6.52 -11.71 -11.64
N GLY A 415 -6.77 -10.47 -11.17
CA GLY A 415 -6.37 -10.01 -9.84
C GLY A 415 -5.03 -9.24 -9.78
N GLN A 416 -4.23 -9.27 -10.85
CA GLN A 416 -3.07 -8.38 -11.02
C GLN A 416 -3.44 -7.27 -12.03
N ALA A 417 -3.91 -6.13 -11.51
CA ALA A 417 -4.16 -4.92 -12.30
C ALA A 417 -2.89 -4.04 -12.39
N GLY A 418 -2.88 -3.03 -13.27
CA GLY A 418 -1.73 -2.18 -13.65
C GLY A 418 -1.00 -1.37 -12.55
N GLU A 419 -1.23 -1.64 -11.27
CA GLU A 419 -0.49 -1.07 -10.14
C GLU A 419 1.02 -1.38 -10.20
N PHE A 420 1.37 -2.56 -10.71
CA PHE A 420 2.75 -2.98 -10.93
C PHE A 420 3.49 -2.13 -11.99
N ASP A 421 2.77 -1.61 -12.97
CA ASP A 421 3.36 -0.82 -14.05
C ASP A 421 3.74 0.57 -13.52
N TYR A 422 2.94 1.14 -12.63
CA TYR A 422 3.28 2.37 -11.93
C TYR A 422 4.44 2.16 -10.96
N SER A 423 4.40 1.10 -10.16
CA SER A 423 5.43 0.79 -9.16
C SER A 423 6.80 0.56 -9.81
N GLY A 424 6.84 -0.24 -10.89
CA GLY A 424 8.05 -0.47 -11.65
C GLY A 424 8.55 0.78 -12.38
N SER A 425 7.66 1.69 -12.80
CA SER A 425 8.05 2.99 -13.35
C SER A 425 8.73 3.90 -12.31
N GLN A 426 8.23 3.91 -11.07
CA GLN A 426 8.87 4.63 -9.96
C GLN A 426 10.26 4.04 -9.64
N ALA A 427 10.39 2.72 -9.64
CA ALA A 427 11.69 2.06 -9.46
C ALA A 427 12.69 2.46 -10.56
N ILE A 428 12.27 2.49 -11.83
CA ILE A 428 13.12 2.96 -12.94
C ILE A 428 13.58 4.41 -12.69
N LYS A 429 12.64 5.29 -12.29
CA LYS A 429 12.94 6.69 -12.01
C LYS A 429 13.99 6.83 -10.90
N ALA A 430 13.76 6.20 -9.75
CA ALA A 430 14.67 6.27 -8.60
C ALA A 430 16.08 5.78 -8.94
N LEU A 431 16.20 4.64 -9.63
CA LEU A 431 17.52 4.10 -10.02
C LEU A 431 18.26 5.03 -11.00
N LYS A 432 17.54 5.70 -11.91
CA LYS A 432 18.15 6.66 -12.84
C LYS A 432 18.59 7.94 -12.17
N GLU A 433 17.85 8.44 -11.18
CA GLU A 433 18.26 9.59 -10.35
C GLU A 433 19.57 9.30 -9.60
N GLU A 434 19.79 8.04 -9.19
CA GLU A 434 21.05 7.55 -8.61
C GLU A 434 22.15 7.24 -9.65
N GLY A 435 21.92 7.53 -10.94
CA GLY A 435 22.89 7.34 -12.02
C GLY A 435 23.09 5.89 -12.48
N LEU A 436 22.16 4.98 -12.17
CA LEU A 436 22.22 3.57 -12.57
C LEU A 436 21.64 3.35 -13.98
N GLU A 437 22.23 2.43 -14.74
CA GLU A 437 21.66 1.97 -16.00
C GLU A 437 20.53 0.95 -15.73
N VAL A 438 19.33 1.23 -16.20
CA VAL A 438 18.16 0.38 -15.95
C VAL A 438 17.75 -0.37 -17.21
N VAL A 439 17.72 -1.70 -17.12
CA VAL A 439 17.14 -2.60 -18.12
C VAL A 439 15.77 -3.05 -17.62
N LEU A 440 14.75 -2.96 -18.45
CA LEU A 440 13.40 -3.43 -18.15
C LEU A 440 13.06 -4.65 -19.00
N MET A 441 12.45 -5.67 -18.40
CA MET A 441 11.79 -6.76 -19.10
C MET A 441 10.29 -6.74 -18.80
N ASN A 442 9.46 -6.46 -19.80
CA ASN A 442 7.99 -6.50 -19.67
C ASN A 442 7.37 -6.85 -21.03
N PRO A 443 6.58 -7.94 -21.15
CA PRO A 443 5.97 -8.35 -22.42
C PRO A 443 4.79 -7.45 -22.83
N ASN A 444 4.21 -6.67 -21.90
CA ASN A 444 3.12 -5.77 -22.20
C ASN A 444 3.62 -4.54 -22.98
N ILE A 445 3.29 -4.47 -24.26
CA ILE A 445 3.64 -3.34 -25.13
C ILE A 445 2.80 -2.08 -24.85
N ALA A 446 1.65 -2.23 -24.19
CA ALA A 446 0.63 -1.18 -24.04
C ALA A 446 0.66 -0.51 -22.66
N THR A 447 1.81 -0.53 -21.97
CA THR A 447 1.94 0.09 -20.64
C THR A 447 2.85 1.31 -20.64
N VAL A 448 2.58 2.24 -19.72
CA VAL A 448 3.46 3.39 -19.46
C VAL A 448 4.87 2.94 -19.07
N GLN A 449 5.01 1.77 -18.41
CA GLN A 449 6.30 1.24 -17.98
C GLN A 449 7.27 0.97 -19.17
N THR A 450 6.75 0.66 -20.36
CA THR A 450 7.55 0.36 -21.56
C THR A 450 7.70 1.57 -22.48
N SER A 451 7.30 2.76 -22.01
CA SER A 451 7.45 4.01 -22.75
C SER A 451 8.91 4.30 -23.08
N LYS A 452 9.10 4.90 -24.26
CA LYS A 452 10.42 5.33 -24.73
C LYS A 452 11.09 6.25 -23.70
N ASN A 453 12.38 6.02 -23.46
CA ASN A 453 13.24 6.77 -22.53
C ASN A 453 12.98 6.57 -21.02
N LEU A 454 11.99 5.75 -20.63
CA LEU A 454 11.79 5.45 -19.21
C LEU A 454 12.98 4.62 -18.69
N ALA A 455 13.12 3.38 -19.16
CA ALA A 455 14.33 2.57 -18.95
C ALA A 455 15.40 2.86 -20.03
N ASN A 456 16.68 2.56 -19.75
CA ASN A 456 17.76 2.66 -20.74
C ASN A 456 17.58 1.64 -21.86
N LYS A 457 17.07 0.45 -21.52
CA LYS A 457 16.77 -0.61 -22.48
C LYS A 457 15.52 -1.37 -22.07
N VAL A 458 14.65 -1.67 -23.04
CA VAL A 458 13.40 -2.40 -22.81
C VAL A 458 13.43 -3.69 -23.63
N TYR A 459 13.09 -4.80 -22.98
CA TYR A 459 12.90 -6.11 -23.59
C TYR A 459 11.44 -6.51 -23.46
N PHE A 460 10.78 -6.66 -24.60
CA PHE A 460 9.42 -7.21 -24.69
C PHE A 460 9.47 -8.73 -24.69
N LEU A 461 9.83 -9.30 -23.54
CA LEU A 461 9.96 -10.74 -23.33
C LEU A 461 9.06 -11.21 -22.20
N PRO A 462 8.47 -12.42 -22.30
CA PRO A 462 7.72 -13.01 -21.20
C PRO A 462 8.54 -13.13 -19.92
N VAL A 463 7.93 -12.80 -18.77
CA VAL A 463 8.53 -12.98 -17.44
C VAL A 463 8.17 -14.38 -16.93
N THR A 464 8.56 -15.42 -17.66
CA THR A 464 8.25 -16.83 -17.35
C THR A 464 9.47 -17.74 -17.55
N THR A 465 9.76 -18.64 -16.62
CA THR A 465 10.79 -19.67 -16.83
C THR A 465 10.29 -20.63 -17.90
N ASP A 466 11.01 -20.75 -19.02
CA ASP A 466 10.69 -21.74 -20.04
C ASP A 466 10.88 -23.15 -19.46
N LYS A 467 9.83 -23.98 -19.54
CA LYS A 467 9.76 -25.31 -18.91
C LYS A 467 9.91 -26.46 -19.90
N THR A 468 10.08 -26.17 -21.19
CA THR A 468 10.08 -27.21 -22.24
C THR A 468 11.47 -27.75 -22.52
N PHE A 469 12.53 -26.97 -22.25
CA PHE A 469 13.90 -27.30 -22.65
C PHE A 469 14.84 -27.70 -21.49
N ASP A 470 14.30 -27.87 -20.28
CA ASP A 470 15.07 -28.12 -19.05
C ASP A 470 16.27 -27.16 -18.87
N PHE A 471 16.11 -25.91 -19.33
CA PHE A 471 17.15 -24.89 -19.33
C PHE A 471 16.60 -23.54 -18.89
N ASN A 472 17.22 -22.91 -17.89
CA ASN A 472 16.77 -21.63 -17.34
C ASN A 472 17.19 -20.44 -18.22
N PHE A 473 16.44 -20.23 -19.30
CA PHE A 473 16.68 -19.13 -20.22
C PHE A 473 16.51 -17.75 -19.58
N ILE A 474 15.70 -17.61 -18.51
CA ILE A 474 15.58 -16.34 -17.77
C ILE A 474 16.89 -15.98 -17.10
N GLU A 475 17.54 -16.93 -16.42
CA GLU A 475 18.81 -16.65 -15.76
C GLU A 475 19.89 -16.28 -16.78
N LEU A 476 19.96 -17.03 -17.88
CA LEU A 476 20.88 -16.74 -18.98
C LEU A 476 20.62 -15.34 -19.56
N ALA A 477 19.37 -15.03 -19.90
CA ALA A 477 18.97 -13.74 -20.45
C ALA A 477 19.26 -12.60 -19.47
N THR A 478 18.98 -12.81 -18.18
CA THR A 478 19.27 -11.84 -17.11
C THR A 478 20.76 -11.56 -17.04
N ARG A 479 21.60 -12.60 -16.95
CA ARG A 479 23.07 -12.46 -16.92
C ARG A 479 23.57 -11.71 -18.14
N VAL A 480 23.09 -12.05 -19.33
CA VAL A 480 23.45 -11.33 -20.57
C VAL A 480 23.01 -9.87 -20.52
N MET A 481 21.77 -9.58 -20.12
CA MET A 481 21.22 -8.22 -20.05
C MET A 481 21.97 -7.34 -19.05
N VAL A 482 22.37 -7.90 -17.91
CA VAL A 482 23.11 -7.17 -16.87
C VAL A 482 24.64 -7.20 -17.06
N GLY A 483 25.14 -7.88 -18.09
CA GLY A 483 26.57 -7.97 -18.40
C GLY A 483 27.38 -8.90 -17.48
N LEU A 484 26.73 -9.87 -16.86
CA LEU A 484 27.36 -10.90 -16.03
C LEU A 484 27.84 -12.11 -16.85
N PRO A 485 28.85 -12.87 -16.37
CA PRO A 485 29.26 -14.12 -17.00
C PRO A 485 28.13 -15.14 -17.07
N TYR A 486 28.07 -15.89 -18.17
CA TYR A 486 27.06 -16.92 -18.41
C TYR A 486 27.65 -18.16 -19.12
N ARG A 487 26.93 -19.30 -19.02
CA ARG A 487 27.23 -20.52 -19.77
C ARG A 487 26.20 -20.72 -20.88
N ARG A 488 26.65 -21.10 -22.08
CA ARG A 488 25.75 -21.51 -23.16
C ARG A 488 25.15 -22.88 -22.82
N GLY A 489 23.84 -23.02 -22.91
CA GLY A 489 23.17 -24.32 -22.80
C GLY A 489 23.35 -25.14 -24.07
N ASN A 490 23.54 -26.44 -23.93
CA ASN A 490 23.50 -27.40 -25.04
C ASN A 490 22.15 -28.11 -25.00
N ILE A 491 21.20 -27.66 -25.83
CA ILE A 491 19.87 -28.27 -25.93
C ILE A 491 19.88 -29.22 -27.12
N VAL A 492 19.58 -30.49 -26.88
CA VAL A 492 19.43 -31.50 -27.93
C VAL A 492 17.97 -31.96 -27.95
N LEU A 493 17.26 -31.66 -29.04
CA LEU A 493 15.80 -31.90 -29.16
C LEU A 493 15.39 -33.38 -29.00
N LYS A 494 16.32 -34.31 -29.19
CA LYS A 494 16.08 -35.76 -29.07
C LYS A 494 15.92 -36.24 -27.62
N ASP A 495 16.32 -35.43 -26.65
CA ASP A 495 16.34 -35.79 -25.23
C ASP A 495 15.06 -35.30 -24.50
N LEU A 496 14.08 -34.76 -25.24
CA LEU A 496 12.79 -34.33 -24.70
C LEU A 496 11.84 -35.53 -24.57
N ASN A 497 11.36 -35.79 -23.35
CA ASN A 497 10.46 -36.90 -23.05
C ASN A 497 8.97 -36.61 -23.35
N TYR A 498 8.65 -35.37 -23.73
CA TYR A 498 7.28 -34.93 -23.99
C TYR A 498 7.22 -33.76 -24.97
N VAL A 499 6.06 -33.58 -25.58
CA VAL A 499 5.72 -32.51 -26.52
C VAL A 499 4.55 -31.71 -25.94
N GLY A 500 4.63 -30.39 -26.01
CA GLY A 500 3.50 -29.51 -25.74
C GLY A 500 2.79 -29.12 -27.04
N CYS A 501 1.46 -29.19 -27.07
CA CYS A 501 0.64 -28.65 -28.13
C CYS A 501 -0.34 -27.63 -27.57
N LYS A 502 -0.46 -26.48 -28.24
CA LYS A 502 -1.39 -25.41 -27.89
C LYS A 502 -2.46 -25.31 -28.97
N ALA A 503 -3.72 -25.48 -28.59
CA ALA A 503 -4.88 -25.34 -29.47
C ALA A 503 -5.66 -24.07 -29.11
N PRO A 504 -5.93 -23.18 -30.08
CA PRO A 504 -6.79 -22.02 -29.85
C PRO A 504 -8.27 -22.43 -29.65
N MET A 505 -8.98 -21.72 -28.78
CA MET A 505 -10.41 -21.89 -28.56
C MET A 505 -11.20 -20.78 -29.26
N PHE A 506 -11.87 -21.14 -30.35
CA PHE A 506 -12.67 -20.20 -31.13
C PHE A 506 -14.15 -20.23 -30.72
N SER A 507 -14.74 -19.04 -30.57
CA SER A 507 -16.18 -18.87 -30.29
C SER A 507 -16.99 -18.62 -31.56
N PHE A 508 -16.69 -19.32 -32.67
CA PHE A 508 -17.40 -19.12 -33.94
C PHE A 508 -18.91 -19.37 -33.84
N THR A 509 -19.35 -20.24 -32.92
CA THR A 509 -20.78 -20.46 -32.62
C THR A 509 -21.48 -19.24 -32.03
N ARG A 510 -20.75 -18.34 -31.36
CA ARG A 510 -21.29 -17.09 -30.77
C ARG A 510 -21.17 -15.89 -31.71
N LEU A 511 -20.34 -15.98 -32.74
CA LEU A 511 -20.03 -14.88 -33.65
C LEU A 511 -20.66 -15.13 -35.02
N SER A 512 -21.86 -14.57 -35.22
CA SER A 512 -22.57 -14.63 -36.50
C SER A 512 -21.77 -13.89 -37.59
N GLY A 513 -21.65 -14.49 -38.77
CA GLY A 513 -20.92 -13.92 -39.91
C GLY A 513 -19.39 -14.11 -39.90
N ALA A 514 -18.82 -14.69 -38.84
CA ALA A 514 -17.39 -15.02 -38.81
C ALA A 514 -17.09 -16.26 -39.67
N ASP A 515 -16.09 -16.16 -40.56
CA ASP A 515 -15.55 -17.32 -41.30
C ASP A 515 -14.73 -18.18 -40.34
N PRO A 516 -15.00 -19.49 -40.24
CA PRO A 516 -14.19 -20.44 -39.47
C PRO A 516 -12.81 -20.73 -40.08
N THR A 517 -12.13 -19.74 -40.66
CA THR A 517 -10.76 -19.86 -41.16
C THR A 517 -9.76 -19.36 -40.12
N THR A 518 -8.60 -20.00 -40.04
CA THR A 518 -7.54 -19.60 -39.13
C THR A 518 -6.58 -18.63 -39.82
N GLY A 519 -6.44 -17.43 -39.26
CA GLY A 519 -5.55 -16.37 -39.76
C GLY A 519 -4.73 -15.74 -38.64
N VAL A 520 -3.88 -14.77 -38.99
CA VAL A 520 -3.05 -14.02 -38.02
C VAL A 520 -3.84 -12.96 -37.24
N GLU A 521 -5.08 -12.70 -37.64
CA GLU A 521 -5.98 -11.80 -36.90
C GLU A 521 -6.52 -12.50 -35.65
N MET A 522 -6.58 -11.76 -34.55
CA MET A 522 -6.95 -12.30 -33.24
C MET A 522 -8.42 -12.72 -33.18
N ALA A 523 -8.71 -13.98 -33.53
CA ALA A 523 -10.05 -14.56 -33.52
C ALA A 523 -10.32 -15.54 -32.35
N SER A 524 -9.32 -15.80 -31.50
CA SER A 524 -9.43 -16.76 -30.39
C SER A 524 -9.97 -16.11 -29.12
N THR A 525 -10.89 -16.79 -28.42
CA THR A 525 -11.45 -16.37 -27.11
C THR A 525 -10.71 -16.98 -25.90
N GLY A 526 -9.75 -17.86 -26.16
CA GLY A 526 -8.95 -18.55 -25.16
C GLY A 526 -8.03 -19.56 -25.83
N GLU A 527 -7.23 -20.29 -25.05
CA GLU A 527 -6.29 -21.28 -25.58
C GLU A 527 -6.18 -22.44 -24.59
N VAL A 528 -5.99 -23.65 -25.10
CA VAL A 528 -5.72 -24.83 -24.29
C VAL A 528 -4.34 -25.36 -24.63
N ALA A 529 -3.53 -25.66 -23.61
CA ALA A 529 -2.21 -26.28 -23.77
C ALA A 529 -2.23 -27.66 -23.13
N CYS A 530 -1.83 -28.67 -23.89
CA CYS A 530 -1.72 -30.04 -23.43
C CYS A 530 -0.33 -30.61 -23.70
N TYR A 531 0.11 -31.52 -22.83
CA TYR A 531 1.32 -32.29 -23.00
C TYR A 531 0.99 -33.74 -23.41
N GLY A 532 1.90 -34.35 -24.16
CA GLY A 532 1.85 -35.76 -24.56
C GLY A 532 3.25 -36.29 -24.86
N GLU A 533 3.43 -37.60 -24.87
CA GLU A 533 4.69 -38.26 -25.22
C GLU A 533 4.99 -38.18 -26.72
N SER A 534 3.95 -37.95 -27.53
CA SER A 534 4.09 -37.72 -28.97
C SER A 534 3.28 -36.51 -29.43
N VAL A 535 3.64 -35.97 -30.60
CA VAL A 535 2.89 -34.88 -31.26
C VAL A 535 1.40 -35.24 -31.38
N SER A 536 1.09 -36.47 -31.78
CA SER A 536 -0.29 -36.93 -32.00
C SER A 536 -1.11 -36.96 -30.71
N GLU A 537 -0.50 -37.38 -29.61
CA GLU A 537 -1.16 -37.40 -28.31
C GLU A 537 -1.40 -35.97 -27.79
N ALA A 538 -0.35 -35.14 -27.80
CA ALA A 538 -0.44 -33.75 -27.34
C ALA A 538 -1.46 -32.96 -28.18
N PHE A 539 -1.45 -33.15 -29.50
CA PHE A 539 -2.38 -32.54 -30.44
C PHE A 539 -3.82 -32.97 -30.19
N LEU A 540 -4.07 -34.27 -30.06
CA LEU A 540 -5.43 -34.78 -29.87
C LEU A 540 -6.01 -34.35 -28.52
N LYS A 541 -5.21 -34.39 -27.45
CA LYS A 541 -5.59 -33.83 -26.14
C LYS A 541 -5.95 -32.36 -26.24
N ALA A 542 -5.12 -31.56 -26.91
CA ALA A 542 -5.35 -30.12 -27.07
C ALA A 542 -6.63 -29.85 -27.87
N VAL A 543 -6.84 -30.54 -29.00
CA VAL A 543 -8.04 -30.37 -29.84
C VAL A 543 -9.30 -30.81 -29.10
N LEU A 544 -9.30 -31.95 -28.42
CA LEU A 544 -10.47 -32.44 -27.67
C LEU A 544 -10.80 -31.61 -26.43
N SER A 545 -9.82 -30.89 -25.91
CA SER A 545 -10.03 -29.92 -24.83
C SER A 545 -10.56 -28.58 -25.35
N THR A 546 -10.67 -28.41 -26.67
CA THR A 546 -11.50 -27.37 -27.28
C THR A 546 -12.94 -27.90 -27.48
N ASN A 547 -13.88 -27.07 -27.93
CA ASN A 547 -15.26 -27.50 -28.27
C ASN A 547 -15.35 -28.48 -29.47
N PHE A 548 -14.29 -29.24 -29.77
CA PHE A 548 -14.21 -30.24 -30.82
C PHE A 548 -14.79 -31.58 -30.33
N HIS A 549 -16.07 -31.80 -30.61
CA HIS A 549 -16.80 -32.99 -30.14
C HIS A 549 -16.82 -34.08 -31.22
N PHE A 550 -15.80 -34.94 -31.25
CA PHE A 550 -15.74 -36.06 -32.19
C PHE A 550 -15.92 -37.42 -31.49
N LYS A 551 -16.77 -38.29 -32.06
CA LYS A 551 -16.99 -39.65 -31.55
C LYS A 551 -16.02 -40.63 -32.21
N PHE A 552 -14.96 -40.96 -31.48
CA PHE A 552 -13.95 -41.92 -31.90
C PHE A 552 -14.50 -43.35 -31.99
N PHE A 553 -13.80 -44.20 -32.74
CA PHE A 553 -13.98 -45.65 -32.65
C PHE A 553 -13.49 -46.14 -31.28
N THR A 554 -14.22 -47.05 -30.67
CA THR A 554 -13.62 -47.97 -29.69
C THR A 554 -13.21 -49.25 -30.43
N PRO A 555 -12.33 -50.09 -29.88
CA PRO A 555 -11.98 -51.37 -30.50
C PRO A 555 -13.21 -52.26 -30.84
N GLU A 556 -14.33 -52.04 -30.16
CA GLU A 556 -15.60 -52.74 -30.33
C GLU A 556 -16.58 -52.04 -31.30
N ASP A 557 -16.29 -50.80 -31.71
CA ASP A 557 -17.18 -50.01 -32.56
C ASP A 557 -16.93 -50.26 -34.06
N GLN A 558 -17.86 -50.96 -34.71
CA GLN A 558 -17.83 -51.24 -36.14
C GLN A 558 -18.69 -50.29 -36.98
N SER A 559 -19.25 -49.23 -36.39
CA SER A 559 -20.12 -48.32 -37.15
C SER A 559 -19.34 -47.47 -38.16
N VAL A 560 -19.96 -47.12 -39.29
CA VAL A 560 -19.32 -46.33 -40.34
C VAL A 560 -19.25 -44.86 -39.91
N ARG A 561 -18.15 -44.16 -40.23
CA ARG A 561 -18.02 -42.71 -40.07
C ARG A 561 -17.99 -42.01 -41.41
N ASN A 562 -18.85 -41.02 -41.60
CA ASN A 562 -18.91 -40.24 -42.83
C ASN A 562 -18.05 -38.98 -42.71
N PHE A 563 -17.03 -38.86 -43.56
CA PHE A 563 -16.11 -37.72 -43.59
C PHE A 563 -16.38 -36.87 -44.82
N LEU A 564 -16.66 -35.58 -44.61
CA LEU A 564 -16.82 -34.61 -45.69
C LEU A 564 -15.47 -33.94 -45.97
N ILE A 565 -14.89 -34.20 -47.15
CA ILE A 565 -13.55 -33.73 -47.52
C ILE A 565 -13.62 -32.80 -48.73
N SER A 566 -13.08 -31.59 -48.56
CA SER A 566 -12.90 -30.61 -49.62
C SER A 566 -11.53 -29.97 -49.43
N ILE A 567 -10.56 -30.39 -50.24
CA ILE A 567 -9.17 -29.95 -50.18
C ILE A 567 -8.76 -29.36 -51.55
N PRO A 568 -8.13 -28.17 -51.58
CA PRO A 568 -7.56 -27.57 -52.79
C PRO A 568 -6.55 -28.49 -53.47
N GLU A 569 -6.33 -28.29 -54.77
CA GLU A 569 -5.42 -29.13 -55.56
C GLU A 569 -3.98 -29.10 -55.04
N ASP A 570 -3.48 -27.91 -54.66
CA ASP A 570 -2.10 -27.72 -54.20
C ASP A 570 -1.84 -28.38 -52.83
N ASP A 571 -2.87 -28.51 -51.99
CA ASP A 571 -2.77 -29.09 -50.65
C ASP A 571 -3.04 -30.60 -50.61
N PHE A 572 -3.73 -31.15 -51.62
CA PHE A 572 -4.13 -32.56 -51.62
C PHE A 572 -2.93 -33.51 -51.51
N ASN A 573 -1.80 -33.16 -52.12
CA ASN A 573 -0.58 -33.96 -52.04
C ASN A 573 -0.03 -34.09 -50.61
N GLN A 574 -0.20 -33.07 -49.77
CA GLN A 574 0.25 -33.09 -48.37
C GLN A 574 -0.59 -34.04 -47.50
N PHE A 575 -1.80 -34.42 -47.95
CA PHE A 575 -2.72 -35.27 -47.22
C PHE A 575 -2.78 -36.72 -47.73
N ARG A 576 -1.94 -37.10 -48.70
CA ARG A 576 -1.89 -38.48 -49.24
C ARG A 576 -1.72 -39.54 -48.15
N GLU A 577 -0.82 -39.30 -47.20
CA GLU A 577 -0.63 -40.19 -46.05
C GLU A 577 -1.92 -40.36 -45.24
N GLY A 578 -2.65 -39.27 -45.00
CA GLY A 578 -3.94 -39.31 -44.32
C GLY A 578 -4.96 -40.17 -45.08
N ILE A 579 -4.99 -40.08 -46.41
CA ILE A 579 -5.87 -40.93 -47.23
C ILE A 579 -5.50 -42.41 -47.10
N GLU A 580 -4.21 -42.76 -47.14
CA GLU A 580 -3.78 -44.16 -46.96
C GLU A 580 -4.20 -44.72 -45.60
N ILE A 581 -4.10 -43.92 -44.54
CA ILE A 581 -4.59 -44.30 -43.21
C ILE A 581 -6.12 -44.51 -43.24
N LEU A 582 -6.88 -43.53 -43.75
CA LEU A 582 -8.35 -43.56 -43.71
C LEU A 582 -8.96 -44.71 -44.51
N LYS A 583 -8.32 -45.17 -45.59
CA LYS A 583 -8.76 -46.36 -46.36
C LYS A 583 -8.88 -47.61 -45.50
N THR A 584 -7.94 -47.78 -44.59
CA THR A 584 -7.87 -48.94 -43.69
C THR A 584 -8.92 -48.90 -42.59
N MET A 585 -9.63 -47.78 -42.44
CA MET A 585 -10.63 -47.54 -41.40
C MET A 585 -12.05 -47.61 -41.98
N ASN A 586 -13.08 -47.81 -41.14
CA ASN A 586 -14.46 -47.93 -41.58
C ASN A 586 -15.13 -46.55 -41.83
N ILE A 587 -14.76 -45.91 -42.93
CA ILE A 587 -15.09 -44.51 -43.23
C ILE A 587 -15.67 -44.37 -44.65
N ASP A 588 -16.76 -43.63 -44.77
CA ASP A 588 -17.30 -43.20 -46.06
C ASP A 588 -16.82 -41.79 -46.38
N PHE A 589 -16.36 -41.60 -47.62
CA PHE A 589 -15.79 -40.36 -48.12
C PHE A 589 -16.85 -39.58 -48.90
N TYR A 590 -17.26 -38.43 -48.37
CA TYR A 590 -18.12 -37.47 -49.05
C TYR A 590 -17.23 -36.35 -49.57
N ALA A 591 -17.13 -36.16 -50.89
CA ALA A 591 -16.15 -35.24 -51.46
C ALA A 591 -16.72 -34.29 -52.51
N THR A 592 -16.23 -33.05 -52.51
CA THR A 592 -16.59 -32.06 -53.54
C THR A 592 -15.92 -32.39 -54.87
N LYS A 593 -16.46 -31.90 -56.00
CA LYS A 593 -16.05 -32.26 -57.38
C LYS A 593 -14.54 -32.47 -57.58
N GLY A 594 -13.70 -31.51 -57.19
CA GLY A 594 -12.25 -31.58 -57.39
C GLY A 594 -11.58 -32.65 -56.51
N THR A 595 -11.95 -32.70 -55.23
CA THR A 595 -11.44 -33.69 -54.29
C THR A 595 -11.91 -35.10 -54.64
N PHE A 596 -13.16 -35.25 -55.09
CA PHE A 596 -13.73 -36.53 -55.53
C PHE A 596 -12.94 -37.14 -56.69
N ALA A 597 -12.64 -36.35 -57.73
CA ALA A 597 -11.84 -36.82 -58.87
C ALA A 597 -10.44 -37.31 -58.47
N ARG A 598 -9.84 -36.71 -57.44
CA ARG A 598 -8.55 -37.15 -56.90
C ARG A 598 -8.68 -38.41 -56.05
N LEU A 599 -9.70 -38.48 -55.19
CA LEU A 599 -9.97 -39.68 -54.39
C LEU A 599 -10.28 -40.91 -55.26
N GLN A 600 -10.91 -40.74 -56.43
CA GLN A 600 -11.09 -41.82 -57.41
C GLN A 600 -9.76 -42.40 -57.90
N SER A 601 -8.71 -41.57 -58.01
CA SER A 601 -7.37 -42.02 -58.40
C SER A 601 -6.58 -42.67 -57.26
N CYS A 602 -7.16 -42.73 -56.06
CA CYS A 602 -6.51 -43.23 -54.86
C CYS A 602 -6.95 -44.67 -54.50
N ASP A 603 -7.52 -45.50 -55.37
CA ASP A 603 -7.87 -46.90 -55.03
C ASP A 603 -8.78 -47.02 -53.78
N ILE A 604 -9.80 -46.16 -53.70
CA ILE A 604 -10.86 -46.22 -52.68
C ILE A 604 -12.02 -47.04 -53.25
N ASP A 605 -12.60 -47.92 -52.44
CA ASP A 605 -13.81 -48.68 -52.83
C ASP A 605 -14.90 -47.71 -53.32
N PRO A 606 -15.36 -47.84 -54.59
CA PRO A 606 -16.41 -46.98 -55.14
C PRO A 606 -17.70 -46.94 -54.32
N ALA A 607 -18.00 -48.00 -53.55
CA ALA A 607 -19.18 -48.04 -52.67
C ALA A 607 -19.08 -47.06 -51.49
N ARG A 608 -17.85 -46.68 -51.10
CA ARG A 608 -17.54 -45.82 -49.95
C ARG A 608 -17.22 -44.38 -50.37
N LEU A 609 -17.28 -44.05 -51.66
CA LEU A 609 -16.91 -42.74 -52.20
C LEU A 609 -18.12 -42.04 -52.83
N HIS A 610 -18.63 -41.02 -52.13
CA HIS A 610 -19.81 -40.26 -52.51
C HIS A 610 -19.42 -38.86 -52.98
N ARG A 611 -19.97 -38.44 -54.12
CA ARG A 611 -19.80 -37.08 -54.63
C ARG A 611 -20.87 -36.18 -54.02
N VAL A 612 -20.46 -35.05 -53.47
CA VAL A 612 -21.37 -34.00 -52.99
C VAL A 612 -21.18 -32.70 -53.76
N TYR A 613 -22.24 -31.91 -53.82
CA TYR A 613 -22.30 -30.69 -54.63
C TYR A 613 -22.29 -29.43 -53.78
N LYS A 614 -21.71 -28.36 -54.33
CA LYS A 614 -21.84 -27.00 -53.79
C LYS A 614 -23.20 -26.42 -54.18
N SER A 615 -23.72 -25.45 -53.43
CA SER A 615 -25.09 -24.94 -53.63
C SER A 615 -25.31 -24.28 -54.99
N ASN A 616 -24.24 -23.85 -55.66
CA ASN A 616 -24.26 -23.27 -56.99
C ASN A 616 -24.17 -24.30 -58.14
N GLU A 617 -24.04 -25.60 -57.86
CA GLU A 617 -23.93 -26.65 -58.87
C GLU A 617 -25.27 -27.26 -59.30
N GLY A 618 -26.41 -26.77 -58.78
CA GLY A 618 -27.76 -27.08 -59.26
C GLY A 618 -28.21 -28.54 -59.09
N ASN A 619 -27.72 -29.23 -58.05
CA ASN A 619 -27.96 -30.66 -57.78
C ASN A 619 -28.62 -30.88 -56.41
N GLU A 620 -29.22 -32.05 -56.17
CA GLU A 620 -29.96 -32.37 -54.94
C GLU A 620 -29.06 -32.83 -53.78
N ASP A 621 -27.89 -33.41 -54.06
CA ASP A 621 -26.95 -33.91 -53.04
C ASP A 621 -25.97 -32.84 -52.54
N LEU A 622 -26.50 -31.80 -51.90
CA LEU A 622 -25.70 -30.67 -51.42
C LEU A 622 -24.90 -30.98 -50.15
N ALA A 623 -23.61 -30.61 -50.13
CA ALA A 623 -22.73 -30.83 -48.97
C ALA A 623 -23.28 -30.22 -47.66
N VAL A 624 -23.96 -29.07 -47.76
CA VAL A 624 -24.60 -28.41 -46.61
C VAL A 624 -25.80 -29.19 -46.06
N ASP A 625 -26.50 -29.98 -46.89
CA ASP A 625 -27.66 -30.75 -46.45
C ASP A 625 -27.26 -32.00 -45.67
N TYR A 626 -26.14 -32.64 -46.04
CA TYR A 626 -25.55 -33.71 -45.23
C TYR A 626 -25.07 -33.21 -43.85
N ILE A 627 -24.55 -31.97 -43.77
CA ILE A 627 -24.22 -31.34 -42.49
C ILE A 627 -25.49 -31.08 -41.66
N ARG A 628 -26.53 -30.48 -42.26
CA ARG A 628 -27.81 -30.19 -41.58
C ARG A 628 -28.50 -31.44 -41.05
N ARG A 629 -28.45 -32.55 -41.81
CA ARG A 629 -29.00 -33.85 -41.42
C ARG A 629 -28.13 -34.59 -40.39
N GLN A 630 -26.99 -34.01 -39.98
CA GLN A 630 -26.01 -34.61 -39.08
C GLN A 630 -25.50 -35.98 -39.55
N THR A 631 -25.47 -36.20 -40.87
CA THR A 631 -24.93 -37.44 -41.44
C THR A 631 -23.41 -37.38 -41.56
N VAL A 632 -22.79 -36.20 -41.51
CA VAL A 632 -21.33 -35.99 -41.52
C VAL A 632 -20.79 -35.97 -40.08
N HIS A 633 -19.77 -36.77 -39.81
CA HIS A 633 -19.15 -36.88 -38.48
C HIS A 633 -17.88 -36.03 -38.34
N LEU A 634 -17.19 -35.73 -39.45
CA LEU A 634 -16.05 -34.82 -39.51
C LEU A 634 -16.05 -34.10 -40.86
N ALA A 635 -15.82 -32.79 -40.83
CA ALA A 635 -15.61 -31.98 -42.02
C ALA A 635 -14.14 -31.53 -42.11
N ILE A 636 -13.46 -31.88 -43.20
CA ILE A 636 -12.11 -31.40 -43.54
C ILE A 636 -12.26 -30.46 -44.74
N ILE A 637 -12.34 -29.16 -44.47
CA ILE A 637 -12.65 -28.13 -45.48
C ILE A 637 -11.53 -27.09 -45.52
N VAL A 638 -10.53 -27.34 -46.36
CA VAL A 638 -9.35 -26.46 -46.49
C VAL A 638 -9.65 -25.33 -47.50
N PRO A 639 -9.43 -24.06 -47.14
CA PRO A 639 -9.68 -22.92 -48.03
C PRO A 639 -8.63 -22.83 -49.15
N ASN A 640 -9.03 -22.34 -50.34
CA ASN A 640 -8.13 -22.19 -51.49
C ASN A 640 -7.12 -21.04 -51.35
N ASN A 641 -7.43 -19.97 -50.59
CA ASN A 641 -6.54 -18.84 -50.28
C ASN A 641 -7.09 -18.04 -49.06
N ASN A 642 -6.20 -17.50 -48.23
CA ASN A 642 -6.53 -16.78 -46.98
C ASN A 642 -6.94 -15.30 -47.16
N THR A 643 -7.21 -14.85 -48.39
CA THR A 643 -7.36 -13.41 -48.73
C THR A 643 -8.75 -12.99 -49.19
N ASP A 644 -9.70 -13.91 -49.36
CA ASP A 644 -10.98 -13.57 -49.98
C ASP A 644 -12.06 -13.24 -48.94
N GLN A 645 -12.39 -11.95 -48.80
CA GLN A 645 -13.52 -11.43 -48.02
C GLN A 645 -14.91 -11.75 -48.63
N ALA A 646 -14.98 -12.65 -49.61
CA ALA A 646 -16.24 -13.04 -50.28
C ALA A 646 -16.87 -14.27 -49.60
N ILE A 647 -18.21 -14.29 -49.50
CA ILE A 647 -18.99 -15.48 -49.10
C ILE A 647 -18.85 -16.56 -50.18
N THR A 648 -17.78 -17.35 -50.10
CA THR A 648 -17.56 -18.48 -51.00
C THR A 648 -18.44 -19.68 -50.63
N GLU A 649 -18.61 -20.61 -51.56
CA GLU A 649 -19.27 -21.88 -51.25
C GLU A 649 -18.50 -22.69 -50.19
N GLY A 650 -17.17 -22.54 -50.12
CA GLY A 650 -16.36 -23.13 -49.05
C GLY A 650 -16.66 -22.51 -47.68
N TYR A 651 -16.84 -21.19 -47.62
CA TYR A 651 -17.30 -20.48 -46.41
C TYR A 651 -18.65 -21.04 -45.93
N LYS A 652 -19.63 -21.22 -46.84
CA LYS A 652 -20.96 -21.72 -46.47
C LYS A 652 -20.89 -23.11 -45.84
N ILE A 653 -20.08 -24.01 -46.39
CA ILE A 653 -19.90 -25.38 -45.85
C ILE A 653 -19.23 -25.34 -44.47
N ARG A 654 -18.16 -24.56 -44.30
CA ARG A 654 -17.49 -24.39 -42.99
C ARG A 654 -18.41 -23.80 -41.93
N ARG A 655 -19.14 -22.75 -42.30
CA ARG A 655 -20.08 -22.08 -41.41
C ARG A 655 -21.20 -23.03 -40.98
N MET A 656 -21.75 -23.80 -41.92
CA MET A 656 -22.75 -24.82 -41.64
C MET A 656 -22.20 -25.88 -40.66
N ALA A 657 -20.95 -26.32 -40.82
CA ALA A 657 -20.34 -27.28 -39.90
C ALA A 657 -20.28 -26.74 -38.46
N VAL A 658 -19.84 -25.48 -38.29
CA VAL A 658 -19.84 -24.82 -36.97
C VAL A 658 -21.24 -24.68 -36.40
N ASP A 659 -22.21 -24.20 -37.20
CA ASP A 659 -23.57 -23.93 -36.74
C ASP A 659 -24.32 -25.21 -36.31
N PHE A 660 -24.04 -26.34 -36.97
CA PHE A 660 -24.61 -27.65 -36.64
C PHE A 660 -23.73 -28.49 -35.71
N ASN A 661 -22.65 -27.90 -35.16
CA ASN A 661 -21.71 -28.53 -34.24
C ASN A 661 -21.05 -29.81 -34.81
N VAL A 662 -20.83 -29.84 -36.12
CA VAL A 662 -20.02 -30.87 -36.79
C VAL A 662 -18.54 -30.49 -36.66
N PRO A 663 -17.68 -31.39 -36.14
CA PRO A 663 -16.25 -31.14 -36.02
C PRO A 663 -15.63 -30.69 -37.34
N LEU A 664 -14.90 -29.58 -37.31
CA LEU A 664 -14.35 -28.92 -38.50
C LEU A 664 -12.83 -28.77 -38.39
N ILE A 665 -12.12 -29.21 -39.42
CA ILE A 665 -10.68 -28.96 -39.59
C ILE A 665 -10.48 -28.21 -40.91
N VAL A 666 -9.80 -27.07 -40.83
CA VAL A 666 -9.59 -26.16 -41.97
C VAL A 666 -8.14 -26.04 -42.42
N ASN A 667 -7.21 -26.68 -41.70
CA ASN A 667 -5.79 -26.67 -42.01
C ASN A 667 -5.32 -28.08 -42.37
N ILE A 668 -4.59 -28.20 -43.48
CA ILE A 668 -4.14 -29.49 -44.02
C ILE A 668 -3.21 -30.26 -43.07
N LYS A 669 -2.33 -29.57 -42.34
CA LYS A 669 -1.40 -30.19 -41.38
C LYS A 669 -2.14 -30.68 -40.15
N CYS A 670 -3.10 -29.89 -39.66
CA CYS A 670 -3.98 -30.31 -38.56
C CYS A 670 -4.85 -31.50 -38.97
N ALA A 671 -5.31 -31.56 -40.23
CA ALA A 671 -6.07 -32.69 -40.74
C ALA A 671 -5.22 -33.96 -40.76
N LEU A 672 -3.99 -33.88 -41.27
CA LEU A 672 -3.06 -35.02 -41.27
C LEU A 672 -2.75 -35.50 -39.85
N GLU A 673 -2.43 -34.58 -38.94
CA GLU A 673 -2.12 -34.94 -37.55
C GLU A 673 -3.33 -35.50 -36.80
N PHE A 674 -4.54 -34.98 -37.09
CA PHE A 674 -5.77 -35.56 -36.58
C PHE A 674 -5.94 -37.00 -37.06
N VAL A 675 -5.72 -37.29 -38.34
CA VAL A 675 -5.84 -38.65 -38.89
C VAL A 675 -4.82 -39.61 -38.25
N ARG A 676 -3.56 -39.17 -38.06
CA ARG A 676 -2.54 -39.97 -37.36
C ARG A 676 -2.94 -40.25 -35.91
N ALA A 677 -3.42 -39.21 -35.21
CA ALA A 677 -3.87 -39.37 -33.84
C ALA A 677 -5.14 -40.24 -33.75
N PHE A 678 -6.02 -40.14 -34.74
CA PHE A 678 -7.23 -40.93 -34.85
C PHE A 678 -6.94 -42.41 -35.06
N GLU A 679 -5.98 -42.74 -35.92
CA GLU A 679 -5.50 -44.11 -36.11
C GLU A 679 -4.91 -44.68 -34.81
N LYS A 680 -4.03 -43.92 -34.14
CA LYS A 680 -3.43 -44.32 -32.86
C LYS A 680 -4.49 -44.56 -31.78
N TYR A 681 -5.44 -43.64 -31.64
CA TYR A 681 -6.55 -43.80 -30.70
C TYR A 681 -7.40 -45.02 -31.03
N THR A 682 -7.70 -45.26 -32.31
CA THR A 682 -8.49 -46.42 -32.73
C THR A 682 -7.79 -47.75 -32.39
N LYS A 683 -6.45 -47.79 -32.49
CA LYS A 683 -5.65 -48.99 -32.17
C LYS A 683 -5.41 -49.18 -30.68
N GLN A 684 -5.24 -48.10 -29.91
CA GLN A 684 -4.80 -48.13 -28.51
C GLN A 684 -5.92 -47.85 -27.49
N GLY A 685 -7.07 -47.35 -27.97
CA GLY A 685 -8.21 -46.98 -27.13
C GLY A 685 -7.95 -45.78 -26.23
N PRO A 686 -8.76 -45.61 -25.16
CA PRO A 686 -8.67 -44.48 -24.23
C PRO A 686 -7.29 -44.29 -23.56
N GLU A 687 -6.49 -45.35 -23.43
CA GLU A 687 -5.14 -45.29 -22.85
C GLU A 687 -4.20 -44.37 -23.65
N PHE A 688 -4.42 -44.20 -24.96
CA PHE A 688 -3.64 -43.25 -25.77
C PHE A 688 -3.79 -41.80 -25.27
N LEU A 689 -4.91 -41.46 -24.65
CA LEU A 689 -5.19 -40.13 -24.11
C LEU A 689 -5.04 -40.05 -22.59
N LYS A 690 -4.37 -41.02 -21.95
CA LYS A 690 -4.18 -41.04 -20.50
C LYS A 690 -3.68 -39.69 -19.98
N ILE A 691 -4.45 -39.10 -19.06
CA ILE A 691 -4.10 -37.81 -18.46
C ILE A 691 -3.01 -38.04 -17.42
N LYS A 692 -1.89 -37.34 -17.57
CA LYS A 692 -0.77 -37.33 -16.64
C LYS A 692 -0.61 -35.92 -16.07
N CYS A 693 -0.28 -35.82 -14.79
CA CYS A 693 0.13 -34.55 -14.20
C CYS A 693 1.55 -34.17 -14.67
N MET A 694 1.91 -32.89 -14.51
CA MET A 694 3.25 -32.41 -14.91
C MET A 694 4.38 -33.17 -14.22
N GLN A 695 4.18 -33.59 -12.98
CA GLN A 695 5.18 -34.34 -12.21
C GLN A 695 5.46 -35.71 -12.84
N GLU A 696 4.45 -36.38 -13.39
CA GLU A 696 4.60 -37.67 -14.08
C GLU A 696 5.37 -37.53 -15.41
N TYR A 697 5.32 -36.38 -16.08
CA TYR A 697 6.17 -36.09 -17.25
C TYR A 697 7.62 -35.78 -16.85
N TYR A 698 7.84 -35.19 -15.67
CA TYR A 698 9.18 -34.90 -15.14
C TYR A 698 9.87 -36.14 -14.56
N ASP A 699 9.12 -37.00 -13.89
CA ASP A 699 9.66 -38.18 -13.19
C ASP A 699 9.82 -39.41 -14.09
N GLY A 700 9.45 -39.30 -15.38
CA GLY A 700 9.39 -40.39 -16.36
C GLY A 700 10.70 -41.09 -16.74
N ASN A 701 11.74 -41.03 -15.89
CA ASN A 701 12.92 -41.90 -15.89
C ASN A 701 13.69 -41.79 -14.55
N LYS A 702 13.04 -42.07 -13.41
CA LYS A 702 13.71 -42.49 -12.18
C LYS A 702 13.45 -43.94 -11.87
#